data_AF-A0A832H9N6-F1
#
_entry.id   AF-A0A832H9N6-F1
#
_cell.length_a   1.000
_cell.length_b   1.000
_cell.length_c   1.000
_cell.angle_alpha   90.00
_cell.angle_beta   90.00
_cell.angle_gamma   90.00
#
_symmetry.space_group_name_H-M   'P 1'
#
loop_
_entity.id
_entity.type
_entity.pdbx_description
1 polymer ?
#
loop_
_entity_poly.entity_id
_entity_poly.type
_entity_poly.pdbx_seq_one_letter_code
_entity_poly.pdbx_strand_id
1 'polypeptide(L)'
;MKHAPLVPLAPARPRALPNPFSSRLPKCPALGVWGLWLLACAAPLLVQAAPPGGASEPLRYVGDENIDIDRHDGGLRPAVGVKTFQVFRATRTNTAEGNGVNWTYNHAPDLVYWNGRYFIEYTAGPVNEPDLPPNGTTNRYLTASTDGRTWAMSIPCFPTLGTGTGNVNVGAITGVSGISSGTRGLWASRSAFYVASNGRLLMSTSLGTSSNKAVGRVIREVYNTTPITLGPTYFIRYYAHSGFNASNTAVLGLSFYTSSPDTGFRDACAELLTRTLVTENWYEDEVNSQNTDASTVPTDGFYKINYTATSDGVLKAMIPFQRKDGQWVGLWKWTFGGLSADGGQTWTLPLKMSSITNAGAKVWGEATKDGRYAFVYNPKGNNLKRWPLAVITSDDGISFDNHAVIHGEVNTQRYLGTSKEAGPQYLRGIAPWNPSAPGNSMRLSYSMNKEDMWFADVPVPIVRSVSAPVNDNFNTGDVSLWNIQHALWAPVTVQDFPSTSDKSLRLEDRDPYEYATATRVFPESSNVSVSFKVRPSQNNTGSFQAEVVSPNGRRAARVIFAADGWIKAFNGATSTNLQNYSANTWYTVVVQANAATGKYDVSVNGTLRLNQGNFFESASSLERLVLRTGDFRTFPTYADPSYISADLANPGTPVTNAIFAVDDVSTADTVAPTLAAAVSNAARSIRLTFSEAVGAGASTLSNYALSPGLSLTSVSLLSDGRTVVLGTSGTLAAGTAYTLTVNNVADLAGNTIAANSQRNFTVGAQAAVPTTGLRMWVRADTGITKDANDFVSAWADQSGLGNNLANGGATTARPKLVASALNGRPVVRFDGSDWLERATSGLVADRMTVFAVFKVKRPASSQFVFDTATDGATSRHSLIQDANSLKIFIDGSDQIQSFDYENNQFIAYTGILDSLNSASWVNSGNGRREALWGQGPQPTS
;
A
#
# COMPACT_ATOMS: atom_id res chain seq x y z
N MET A 1 -51.97 -19.92 28.77
CA MET A 1 -52.10 -20.96 29.82
C MET A 1 -50.92 -21.91 29.65
N LYS A 2 -50.00 -22.16 30.59
CA LYS A 2 -49.81 -21.79 32.00
C LYS A 2 -48.29 -21.63 32.23
N HIS A 3 -47.96 -20.73 33.15
CA HIS A 3 -46.65 -20.45 33.74
C HIS A 3 -46.06 -21.62 34.54
N ALA A 4 -44.72 -21.73 34.58
CA ALA A 4 -43.92 -21.62 35.82
C ALA A 4 -42.39 -21.83 35.55
N PRO A 5 -41.49 -21.31 36.42
CA PRO A 5 -40.23 -20.70 35.99
C PRO A 5 -38.94 -21.34 36.55
N LEU A 6 -37.82 -20.78 36.07
CA LEU A 6 -36.41 -20.99 36.42
C LEU A 6 -36.05 -20.64 37.88
N VAL A 7 -35.08 -21.37 38.44
CA VAL A 7 -34.26 -21.01 39.62
C VAL A 7 -32.77 -21.17 39.24
N PRO A 8 -31.87 -20.24 39.63
CA PRO A 8 -30.47 -20.21 39.20
C PRO A 8 -29.51 -20.88 40.20
N LEU A 9 -28.38 -21.42 39.71
CA LEU A 9 -27.25 -21.83 40.54
C LEU A 9 -26.00 -20.99 40.22
N ALA A 10 -25.41 -20.46 41.30
CA ALA A 10 -24.26 -19.57 41.37
C ALA A 10 -22.90 -20.30 41.21
N PRO A 11 -21.77 -19.59 41.03
CA PRO A 11 -20.55 -20.11 40.44
C PRO A 11 -19.57 -20.72 41.45
N ALA A 12 -18.88 -21.79 41.04
CA ALA A 12 -17.77 -22.39 41.79
C ALA A 12 -16.41 -21.86 41.30
N ARG A 13 -15.56 -21.53 42.27
CA ARG A 13 -14.24 -20.88 42.16
C ARG A 13 -13.19 -21.73 41.42
N PRO A 14 -12.20 -21.12 40.73
CA PRO A 14 -11.03 -21.82 40.22
C PRO A 14 -9.98 -22.06 41.31
N ARG A 15 -9.37 -23.25 41.26
CA ARG A 15 -8.37 -23.78 42.20
C ARG A 15 -6.97 -23.36 41.73
N ALA A 16 -6.20 -22.76 42.63
CA ALA A 16 -4.79 -22.41 42.43
C ALA A 16 -3.89 -23.66 42.52
N LEU A 17 -2.86 -23.70 41.68
CA LEU A 17 -1.70 -24.59 41.81
C LEU A 17 -0.40 -23.80 41.56
N PRO A 18 0.73 -24.22 42.15
CA PRO A 18 1.75 -23.33 42.68
C PRO A 18 2.98 -23.19 41.80
N ASN A 19 3.64 -22.06 42.00
CA ASN A 19 4.94 -21.68 41.46
C ASN A 19 6.08 -22.39 42.25
N PRO A 20 7.09 -22.96 41.57
CA PRO A 20 8.41 -23.01 42.16
C PRO A 20 9.46 -22.56 41.13
N PHE A 21 10.30 -21.59 41.50
CA PHE A 21 11.76 -21.69 41.38
C PHE A 21 12.38 -20.41 41.94
N SER A 22 12.87 -20.51 43.17
CA SER A 22 13.82 -19.58 43.77
C SER A 22 15.11 -20.33 44.10
N SER A 23 16.22 -19.61 43.93
CA SER A 23 17.56 -19.84 44.51
C SER A 23 18.38 -21.05 44.04
N ARG A 24 19.57 -20.77 43.49
CA ARG A 24 20.90 -21.08 44.09
C ARG A 24 21.99 -21.00 43.00
N LEU A 25 22.79 -19.94 43.04
CA LEU A 25 24.12 -19.90 42.42
C LEU A 25 25.15 -20.46 43.42
N PRO A 26 26.08 -21.34 43.01
CA PRO A 26 27.20 -21.73 43.86
C PRO A 26 28.38 -20.76 43.74
N LYS A 27 29.06 -20.55 44.86
CA LYS A 27 30.33 -19.81 45.02
C LYS A 27 31.52 -20.72 44.69
N CYS A 28 32.60 -20.10 44.16
CA CYS A 28 34.04 -20.25 44.50
C CYS A 28 34.96 -20.20 43.26
N PRO A 29 36.27 -19.88 43.40
CA PRO A 29 36.89 -18.77 44.14
C PRO A 29 37.90 -17.98 43.26
N ALA A 30 38.43 -16.89 43.82
CA ALA A 30 39.45 -16.02 43.23
C ALA A 30 40.87 -16.63 43.25
N LEU A 31 41.69 -16.26 42.24
CA LEU A 31 43.18 -16.18 42.13
C LEU A 31 43.42 -15.77 40.65
N GLY A 32 44.31 -14.89 40.18
CA GLY A 32 45.40 -14.09 40.71
C GLY A 32 46.31 -13.69 39.52
N VAL A 33 46.29 -12.41 39.14
CA VAL A 33 47.39 -11.53 38.68
C VAL A 33 48.32 -11.83 37.45
N TRP A 34 48.56 -10.74 36.67
CA TRP A 34 49.66 -10.38 35.72
C TRP A 34 49.73 -10.96 34.30
N GLY A 35 49.87 -10.07 33.28
CA GLY A 35 50.71 -10.36 32.09
C GLY A 35 50.21 -9.98 30.69
N LEU A 36 50.13 -8.68 30.41
CA LEU A 36 50.36 -7.94 29.13
C LEU A 36 50.72 -8.67 27.80
N TRP A 37 50.09 -8.12 26.72
CA TRP A 37 50.44 -8.03 25.27
C TRP A 37 49.97 -9.11 24.27
N LEU A 38 48.85 -8.81 23.58
CA LEU A 38 48.73 -8.63 22.11
C LEU A 38 47.24 -8.44 21.73
N LEU A 39 46.73 -7.21 21.84
CA LEU A 39 45.44 -6.81 21.28
C LEU A 39 45.72 -5.96 20.03
N ALA A 40 45.78 -6.63 18.89
CA ALA A 40 45.69 -5.97 17.60
C ALA A 40 44.26 -5.43 17.42
N CYS A 41 44.18 -4.11 17.28
CA CYS A 41 43.15 -3.30 16.61
C CYS A 41 41.71 -3.88 16.53
N ALA A 42 40.83 -3.41 17.41
CA ALA A 42 39.39 -3.39 17.16
C ALA A 42 38.88 -1.95 17.35
N ALA A 43 38.88 -1.17 16.27
CA ALA A 43 38.16 0.10 16.22
C ALA A 43 36.65 -0.18 16.13
N PRO A 44 35.77 0.55 16.85
CA PRO A 44 34.34 0.41 16.68
C PRO A 44 33.90 0.98 15.32
N LEU A 45 33.55 0.10 14.39
CA LEU A 45 32.93 0.44 13.11
C LEU A 45 31.52 1.00 13.36
N LEU A 46 31.32 2.30 13.16
CA LEU A 46 29.99 2.89 13.09
C LEU A 46 29.34 2.50 11.77
N VAL A 47 28.27 1.71 11.84
CA VAL A 47 27.43 1.38 10.69
C VAL A 47 26.61 2.62 10.32
N GLN A 48 26.99 3.28 9.24
CA GLN A 48 26.19 4.30 8.56
C GLN A 48 24.86 3.65 8.12
N ALA A 49 23.70 4.21 8.47
CA ALA A 49 22.42 3.73 7.94
C ALA A 49 22.48 3.82 6.41
N ALA A 50 22.30 2.69 5.72
CA ALA A 50 22.44 2.62 4.28
C ALA A 50 21.31 3.40 3.58
N PRO A 51 21.55 3.99 2.40
CA PRO A 51 20.54 4.76 1.67
C PRO A 51 19.34 3.88 1.25
N PRO A 52 18.13 4.46 1.14
CA PRO A 52 16.97 3.77 0.59
C PRO A 52 17.29 3.13 -0.76
N GLY A 53 16.73 1.95 -1.01
CA GLY A 53 17.03 1.15 -2.20
C GLY A 53 18.27 0.27 -2.06
N GLY A 54 18.97 0.32 -0.93
CA GLY A 54 20.06 -0.59 -0.58
C GLY A 54 19.59 -1.88 0.10
N ALA A 55 20.55 -2.72 0.48
CA ALA A 55 20.30 -4.05 1.07
C ALA A 55 19.48 -4.02 2.38
N SER A 56 19.49 -2.92 3.13
CA SER A 56 18.75 -2.76 4.40
C SER A 56 17.34 -2.19 4.24
N GLU A 57 17.02 -1.61 3.08
CA GLU A 57 15.69 -1.05 2.77
C GLU A 57 15.47 -1.13 1.24
N PRO A 58 15.18 -2.33 0.69
CA PRO A 58 15.07 -2.52 -0.75
C PRO A 58 14.03 -1.62 -1.42
N LEU A 59 12.88 -1.44 -0.76
CA LEU A 59 11.79 -0.55 -1.15
C LEU A 59 11.19 0.13 0.08
N ARG A 60 10.50 1.24 -0.13
CA ARG A 60 9.74 1.92 0.92
C ARG A 60 8.47 2.59 0.38
N TYR A 61 7.50 2.77 1.27
CA TYR A 61 6.35 3.63 1.03
C TYR A 61 6.57 5.01 1.65
N VAL A 62 6.28 6.08 0.90
CA VAL A 62 6.49 7.48 1.31
C VAL A 62 5.23 8.35 1.18
N GLY A 63 4.09 7.75 0.82
CA GLY A 63 2.80 8.46 0.77
C GLY A 63 2.19 8.72 2.15
N ASP A 64 1.14 9.52 2.19
CA ASP A 64 0.45 9.99 3.41
C ASP A 64 -1.02 9.55 3.48
N GLU A 65 -1.47 8.72 2.53
CA GLU A 65 -2.82 8.20 2.49
C GLU A 65 -3.17 7.36 3.73
N ASN A 66 -4.32 7.68 4.34
CA ASN A 66 -4.88 6.94 5.47
C ASN A 66 -5.83 5.85 4.96
N ILE A 67 -5.60 4.62 5.41
CA ILE A 67 -6.39 3.46 5.00
C ILE A 67 -7.41 3.16 6.09
N ASP A 68 -8.69 3.33 5.76
CA ASP A 68 -9.81 2.98 6.62
C ASP A 68 -10.10 1.48 6.49
N ILE A 69 -9.63 0.71 7.47
CA ILE A 69 -9.77 -0.74 7.44
C ILE A 69 -11.25 -1.17 7.45
N ASP A 70 -12.16 -0.41 8.05
CA ASP A 70 -13.56 -0.82 8.17
C ASP A 70 -14.33 -0.70 6.85
N ARG A 71 -13.72 -0.13 5.81
CA ARG A 71 -14.27 -0.04 4.46
C ARG A 71 -13.61 -1.04 3.52
N HIS A 72 -14.41 -1.65 2.64
CA HIS A 72 -13.89 -2.59 1.64
C HIS A 72 -12.91 -1.94 0.66
N ASP A 73 -13.15 -0.68 0.31
CA ASP A 73 -12.29 0.15 -0.55
C ASP A 73 -11.12 0.82 0.19
N GLY A 74 -11.02 0.64 1.51
CA GLY A 74 -9.98 1.29 2.33
C GLY A 74 -10.15 2.80 2.48
N GLY A 75 -11.26 3.40 2.04
CA GLY A 75 -11.40 4.86 1.94
C GLY A 75 -10.45 5.49 0.91
N LEU A 76 -9.93 4.69 -0.03
CA LEU A 76 -8.97 5.10 -1.04
C LEU A 76 -9.66 5.51 -2.35
N ARG A 77 -8.98 6.31 -3.16
CA ARG A 77 -9.39 6.61 -4.55
C ARG A 77 -9.23 5.37 -5.43
N PRO A 78 -10.07 5.15 -6.44
CA PRO A 78 -9.83 4.09 -7.43
C PRO A 78 -8.72 4.50 -8.40
N ALA A 79 -7.97 3.53 -8.89
CA ALA A 79 -7.17 3.73 -10.10
C ALA A 79 -8.14 3.87 -11.29
N VAL A 80 -8.05 4.96 -12.05
CA VAL A 80 -9.02 5.31 -13.08
C VAL A 80 -9.01 4.29 -14.22
N GLY A 81 -10.20 3.87 -14.66
CA GLY A 81 -10.37 3.04 -15.85
C GLY A 81 -10.16 1.54 -15.65
N VAL A 82 -9.94 1.09 -14.40
CA VAL A 82 -9.74 -0.32 -14.07
C VAL A 82 -10.97 -1.16 -14.41
N LYS A 83 -10.76 -2.27 -15.11
CA LYS A 83 -11.84 -3.21 -15.44
C LYS A 83 -11.53 -4.56 -14.82
N THR A 84 -12.44 -5.06 -14.01
CA THR A 84 -12.33 -6.37 -13.36
C THR A 84 -13.39 -7.31 -13.90
N PHE A 85 -12.99 -8.52 -14.26
CA PHE A 85 -13.83 -9.54 -14.90
C PHE A 85 -13.78 -10.80 -14.06
N GLN A 86 -14.95 -11.32 -13.68
CA GLN A 86 -15.05 -12.63 -13.06
C GLN A 86 -14.76 -13.69 -14.12
N VAL A 87 -13.72 -14.47 -13.89
CA VAL A 87 -13.25 -15.56 -14.78
C VAL A 87 -14.02 -16.85 -14.49
N PHE A 88 -14.29 -17.10 -13.21
CA PHE A 88 -15.00 -18.29 -12.75
C PHE A 88 -15.86 -17.96 -11.54
N ARG A 89 -17.13 -18.38 -11.58
CA ARG A 89 -18.08 -18.29 -10.47
C ARG A 89 -18.33 -19.68 -9.91
N ALA A 90 -17.86 -19.95 -8.70
CA ALA A 90 -18.01 -21.27 -8.09
C ALA A 90 -19.47 -21.62 -7.83
N THR A 91 -19.81 -22.90 -8.03
CA THR A 91 -21.13 -23.47 -7.72
C THR A 91 -21.04 -24.94 -7.33
N ARG A 92 -21.88 -25.38 -6.37
CA ARG A 92 -22.04 -26.81 -6.01
C ARG A 92 -23.16 -27.51 -6.78
N THR A 93 -24.13 -26.75 -7.28
CA THR A 93 -25.42 -27.29 -7.76
C THR A 93 -25.56 -27.25 -9.27
N ASN A 94 -24.86 -26.34 -9.96
CA ASN A 94 -24.88 -26.21 -11.41
C ASN A 94 -23.51 -26.55 -12.01
N THR A 95 -23.19 -27.84 -12.14
CA THR A 95 -21.87 -28.28 -12.61
C THR A 95 -21.56 -27.84 -14.03
N ALA A 96 -22.55 -27.53 -14.88
CA ALA A 96 -22.30 -26.97 -16.20
C ALA A 96 -21.61 -25.59 -16.13
N GLU A 97 -21.95 -24.77 -15.14
CA GLU A 97 -21.27 -23.50 -14.86
C GLU A 97 -20.03 -23.68 -13.97
N GLY A 98 -19.97 -24.78 -13.19
CA GLY A 98 -18.87 -25.15 -12.30
C GLY A 98 -17.68 -25.88 -12.95
N ASN A 99 -17.44 -25.70 -14.26
CA ASN A 99 -16.42 -26.45 -15.02
C ASN A 99 -16.58 -27.99 -14.97
N GLY A 100 -17.82 -28.47 -14.94
CA GLY A 100 -18.13 -29.91 -14.85
C GLY A 100 -17.94 -30.51 -13.45
N VAL A 101 -17.53 -29.73 -12.46
CA VAL A 101 -17.35 -30.17 -11.06
C VAL A 101 -18.15 -29.29 -10.09
N ASN A 102 -18.29 -29.73 -8.85
CA ASN A 102 -19.00 -29.02 -7.78
C ASN A 102 -18.04 -28.38 -6.75
N TRP A 103 -16.87 -27.95 -7.21
CA TRP A 103 -15.76 -27.50 -6.37
C TRP A 103 -15.85 -26.01 -6.07
N THR A 104 -15.75 -25.65 -4.78
CA THR A 104 -15.94 -24.27 -4.32
C THR A 104 -14.80 -23.69 -3.51
N TYR A 105 -13.67 -24.40 -3.46
CA TYR A 105 -12.37 -23.81 -3.15
C TYR A 105 -11.61 -23.58 -4.46
N ASN A 106 -11.29 -22.32 -4.78
CA ASN A 106 -10.55 -21.93 -5.98
C ASN A 106 -9.58 -20.80 -5.64
N HIS A 107 -8.28 -20.99 -5.84
CA HIS A 107 -7.27 -20.09 -5.30
C HIS A 107 -5.92 -20.13 -6.03
N ALA A 108 -5.02 -19.23 -5.62
CA ALA A 108 -3.62 -19.17 -6.03
C ALA A 108 -3.42 -19.18 -7.57
N PRO A 109 -3.98 -18.20 -8.30
CA PRO A 109 -3.79 -18.13 -9.72
C PRO A 109 -2.36 -17.76 -10.14
N ASP A 110 -1.99 -18.16 -11.34
CA ASP A 110 -0.88 -17.62 -12.13
C ASP A 110 -1.39 -17.15 -13.50
N LEU A 111 -0.68 -16.22 -14.14
CA LEU A 111 -1.11 -15.57 -15.39
C LEU A 111 0.03 -15.52 -16.41
N VAL A 112 -0.29 -15.83 -17.66
CA VAL A 112 0.61 -15.63 -18.80
C VAL A 112 -0.15 -15.13 -20.02
N TYR A 113 0.51 -14.31 -20.84
CA TYR A 113 0.06 -14.03 -22.20
C TYR A 113 0.98 -14.74 -23.19
N TRP A 114 0.38 -15.55 -24.07
CA TRP A 114 1.14 -16.31 -25.06
C TRP A 114 0.31 -16.48 -26.34
N ASN A 115 0.95 -16.19 -27.47
CA ASN A 115 0.42 -16.44 -28.81
C ASN A 115 -1.03 -15.94 -29.01
N GLY A 116 -1.30 -14.68 -28.66
CA GLY A 116 -2.62 -14.07 -28.86
C GLY A 116 -3.63 -14.30 -27.73
N ARG A 117 -3.29 -15.03 -26.65
CA ARG A 117 -4.22 -15.37 -25.57
C ARG A 117 -3.64 -15.16 -24.18
N TYR A 118 -4.49 -14.77 -23.26
CA TYR A 118 -4.27 -14.88 -21.83
C TYR A 118 -4.59 -16.31 -21.38
N PHE A 119 -3.77 -16.85 -20.47
CA PHE A 119 -4.02 -18.12 -19.79
C PHE A 119 -3.97 -17.88 -18.28
N ILE A 120 -4.97 -18.40 -17.57
CA ILE A 120 -5.00 -18.43 -16.11
C ILE A 120 -4.99 -19.88 -15.67
N GLU A 121 -4.06 -20.20 -14.80
CA GLU A 121 -4.00 -21.48 -14.12
C GLU A 121 -4.25 -21.26 -12.62
N TYR A 122 -5.04 -22.11 -11.97
CA TYR A 122 -5.39 -21.95 -10.55
C TYR A 122 -5.63 -23.30 -9.83
N THR A 123 -5.41 -23.31 -8.52
CA THR A 123 -5.77 -24.45 -7.65
C THR A 123 -7.28 -24.51 -7.46
N ALA A 124 -7.84 -25.70 -7.52
CA ALA A 124 -9.20 -25.95 -7.09
C ALA A 124 -9.29 -27.16 -6.16
N GLY A 125 -10.32 -27.19 -5.32
CA GLY A 125 -10.65 -28.29 -4.42
C GLY A 125 -12.15 -28.30 -4.10
N PRO A 126 -12.70 -29.43 -3.62
CA PRO A 126 -14.10 -29.53 -3.27
C PRO A 126 -14.60 -28.41 -2.34
N VAL A 127 -13.89 -28.13 -1.24
CA VAL A 127 -14.42 -27.31 -0.14
C VAL A 127 -13.38 -26.43 0.58
N ASN A 128 -12.18 -26.94 0.94
CA ASN A 128 -11.28 -26.33 1.95
C ASN A 128 -9.84 -26.05 1.47
N GLU A 129 -9.10 -25.19 2.20
CA GLU A 129 -7.62 -25.06 2.11
C GLU A 129 -6.88 -25.61 3.35
N PRO A 130 -5.98 -26.60 3.21
CA PRO A 130 -6.03 -27.63 2.17
C PRO A 130 -7.24 -28.53 2.45
N ASP A 131 -7.85 -29.10 1.42
CA ASP A 131 -8.69 -30.30 1.60
C ASP A 131 -7.79 -31.47 2.04
N LEU A 132 -7.31 -31.41 3.29
CA LEU A 132 -6.60 -32.50 3.95
C LEU A 132 -7.58 -33.67 4.16
N PRO A 133 -7.08 -34.92 4.19
CA PRO A 133 -7.89 -36.10 4.42
C PRO A 133 -8.86 -36.02 5.61
N PRO A 134 -10.09 -36.58 5.49
CA PRO A 134 -10.53 -37.57 4.50
C PRO A 134 -11.17 -37.06 3.19
N ASN A 135 -11.44 -35.76 2.97
CA ASN A 135 -12.49 -35.35 1.99
C ASN A 135 -12.09 -34.76 0.61
N GLY A 136 -10.81 -34.58 0.23
CA GLY A 136 -10.48 -34.17 -1.15
C GLY A 136 -9.01 -34.36 -1.59
N THR A 137 -8.79 -34.31 -2.91
CA THR A 137 -7.51 -34.05 -3.60
C THR A 137 -7.61 -32.68 -4.25
N THR A 138 -6.55 -31.87 -4.23
CA THR A 138 -6.51 -30.59 -4.99
C THR A 138 -6.13 -30.85 -6.44
N ASN A 139 -6.84 -30.22 -7.38
CA ASN A 139 -6.45 -30.20 -8.80
C ASN A 139 -6.02 -28.79 -9.21
N ARG A 140 -5.43 -28.71 -10.39
CA ARG A 140 -5.08 -27.48 -11.08
C ARG A 140 -5.93 -27.36 -12.33
N TYR A 141 -6.48 -26.18 -12.59
CA TYR A 141 -7.34 -25.88 -13.72
C TYR A 141 -6.71 -24.81 -14.59
N LEU A 142 -6.95 -24.89 -15.90
CA LEU A 142 -6.48 -23.95 -16.90
C LEU A 142 -7.67 -23.39 -17.67
N THR A 143 -7.71 -22.07 -17.84
CA THR A 143 -8.62 -21.37 -18.74
C THR A 143 -7.84 -20.38 -19.61
N ALA A 144 -8.45 -19.95 -20.72
CA ALA A 144 -7.87 -18.96 -21.60
C ALA A 144 -8.90 -17.96 -22.11
N SER A 145 -8.39 -16.80 -22.52
CA SER A 145 -9.16 -15.72 -23.13
C SER A 145 -8.34 -15.00 -24.19
N THR A 146 -8.97 -14.59 -25.28
CA THR A 146 -8.34 -13.75 -26.32
C THR A 146 -8.37 -12.26 -25.97
N ASP A 147 -9.30 -11.83 -25.13
CA ASP A 147 -9.58 -10.41 -24.84
C ASP A 147 -9.46 -10.04 -23.36
N GLY A 148 -9.28 -11.02 -22.48
CA GLY A 148 -9.25 -10.87 -21.02
C GLY A 148 -10.64 -10.65 -20.39
N ARG A 149 -11.71 -10.69 -21.19
CA ARG A 149 -13.09 -10.43 -20.76
C ARG A 149 -13.92 -11.70 -20.79
N THR A 150 -13.88 -12.41 -21.92
CA THR A 150 -14.60 -13.66 -22.13
C THR A 150 -13.63 -14.82 -21.97
N TRP A 151 -13.93 -15.71 -21.02
CA TRP A 151 -13.06 -16.82 -20.68
C TRP A 151 -13.69 -18.15 -21.06
N ALA A 152 -12.89 -19.08 -21.56
CA ALA A 152 -13.33 -20.44 -21.81
C ALA A 152 -13.62 -21.19 -20.50
N MET A 153 -14.45 -22.24 -20.56
CA MET A 153 -14.57 -23.16 -19.43
C MET A 153 -13.20 -23.73 -19.06
N SER A 154 -12.93 -23.84 -17.76
CA SER A 154 -11.63 -24.31 -17.28
C SER A 154 -11.52 -25.82 -17.44
N ILE A 155 -10.33 -26.30 -17.83
CA ILE A 155 -10.03 -27.72 -17.99
C ILE A 155 -9.01 -28.19 -16.93
N PRO A 156 -9.10 -29.44 -16.44
CA PRO A 156 -8.06 -29.98 -15.56
C PRO A 156 -6.73 -30.05 -16.32
N CYS A 157 -5.66 -29.54 -15.70
CA CYS A 157 -4.39 -29.34 -16.41
C CYS A 157 -3.27 -30.31 -16.00
N PHE A 158 -3.47 -31.12 -14.96
CA PHE A 158 -2.59 -32.24 -14.57
C PHE A 158 -3.40 -33.51 -14.30
N PRO A 159 -2.76 -34.70 -14.31
CA PRO A 159 -3.46 -35.96 -14.06
C PRO A 159 -4.22 -35.98 -12.74
N THR A 160 -5.36 -36.68 -12.74
CA THR A 160 -6.19 -36.87 -11.55
C THR A 160 -5.42 -37.64 -10.48
N LEU A 161 -5.50 -37.17 -9.24
CA LEU A 161 -4.91 -37.82 -8.07
C LEU A 161 -5.92 -38.80 -7.46
N GLY A 162 -5.48 -40.02 -7.09
CA GLY A 162 -6.33 -40.99 -6.39
C GLY A 162 -5.93 -42.45 -6.63
N THR A 163 -6.72 -43.38 -6.09
CA THR A 163 -6.46 -44.84 -6.17
C THR A 163 -7.12 -45.53 -7.36
N GLY A 164 -7.97 -44.83 -8.11
CA GLY A 164 -8.63 -45.36 -9.31
C GLY A 164 -7.65 -45.65 -10.45
N THR A 165 -8.02 -46.59 -11.32
CA THR A 165 -7.23 -46.93 -12.52
C THR A 165 -6.95 -45.70 -13.37
N GLY A 166 -5.67 -45.46 -13.71
CA GLY A 166 -5.24 -44.31 -14.51
C GLY A 166 -4.95 -43.03 -13.71
N ASN A 167 -5.21 -43.02 -12.40
CA ASN A 167 -4.87 -41.89 -11.53
C ASN A 167 -3.42 -41.97 -11.03
N VAL A 168 -2.86 -40.81 -10.70
CA VAL A 168 -1.58 -40.72 -9.99
C VAL A 168 -1.81 -41.06 -8.51
N ASN A 169 -1.41 -42.27 -8.11
CA ASN A 169 -1.56 -42.79 -6.75
C ASN A 169 -0.27 -42.68 -5.94
N VAL A 170 -0.09 -41.57 -5.22
CA VAL A 170 1.08 -41.33 -4.35
C VAL A 170 1.22 -42.40 -3.26
N GLY A 171 0.12 -42.96 -2.75
CA GLY A 171 0.14 -44.01 -1.73
C GLY A 171 0.68 -45.36 -2.23
N ALA A 172 0.86 -45.52 -3.55
CA ALA A 172 1.48 -46.71 -4.13
C ALA A 172 3.03 -46.67 -4.10
N ILE A 173 3.63 -45.52 -3.76
CA ILE A 173 5.08 -45.39 -3.61
C ILE A 173 5.56 -46.20 -2.40
N THR A 174 6.60 -47.00 -2.58
CA THR A 174 7.24 -47.80 -1.53
C THR A 174 8.67 -47.34 -1.28
N GLY A 175 9.23 -47.71 -0.12
CA GLY A 175 10.63 -47.40 0.21
C GLY A 175 10.92 -45.95 0.62
N VAL A 176 9.89 -45.12 0.85
CA VAL A 176 10.02 -43.75 1.36
C VAL A 176 9.33 -43.64 2.71
N SER A 177 10.07 -43.24 3.75
CA SER A 177 9.51 -43.04 5.09
C SER A 177 8.40 -41.99 5.08
N GLY A 178 7.30 -42.24 5.79
CA GLY A 178 6.15 -41.33 5.86
C GLY A 178 5.18 -41.43 4.68
N ILE A 179 5.37 -42.39 3.77
CA ILE A 179 4.41 -42.76 2.72
C ILE A 179 3.80 -44.11 3.05
N SER A 180 2.48 -44.20 2.94
CA SER A 180 1.67 -45.40 3.18
C SER A 180 0.55 -45.49 2.14
N SER A 181 -0.13 -46.63 2.04
CA SER A 181 -1.25 -46.83 1.10
C SER A 181 -2.38 -45.82 1.25
N GLY A 182 -2.53 -45.20 2.43
CA GLY A 182 -3.50 -44.13 2.69
C GLY A 182 -3.00 -42.72 2.38
N THR A 183 -1.72 -42.56 1.98
CA THR A 183 -1.14 -41.25 1.66
C THR A 183 -1.68 -40.75 0.33
N ARG A 184 -2.15 -39.49 0.32
CA ARG A 184 -2.77 -38.89 -0.86
C ARG A 184 -1.86 -37.84 -1.48
N GLY A 185 -1.95 -37.68 -2.79
CA GLY A 185 -1.23 -36.64 -3.50
C GLY A 185 -1.95 -35.29 -3.41
N LEU A 186 -1.20 -34.22 -3.67
CA LEU A 186 -1.72 -32.85 -3.79
C LEU A 186 -0.89 -32.07 -4.79
N TRP A 187 -1.57 -31.31 -5.66
CA TRP A 187 -0.92 -30.39 -6.59
C TRP A 187 -0.80 -29.01 -5.94
N ALA A 188 0.41 -28.43 -5.95
CA ALA A 188 0.68 -27.11 -5.39
C ALA A 188 1.71 -26.36 -6.25
N SER A 189 1.46 -25.07 -6.50
CA SER A 189 2.45 -24.20 -7.12
C SER A 189 2.32 -22.74 -6.67
N ARG A 190 3.46 -22.05 -6.59
CA ARG A 190 3.53 -20.58 -6.50
C ARG A 190 3.62 -19.89 -7.85
N SER A 191 4.14 -20.59 -8.85
CA SER A 191 4.14 -20.22 -10.27
C SER A 191 4.10 -21.47 -11.13
N ALA A 192 3.45 -21.35 -12.28
CA ALA A 192 3.16 -22.42 -13.22
C ALA A 192 3.81 -22.20 -14.59
N PHE A 193 3.84 -20.96 -15.10
CA PHE A 193 4.12 -20.71 -16.52
C PHE A 193 5.55 -20.26 -16.85
N TYR A 194 6.07 -20.80 -17.95
CA TYR A 194 7.30 -20.36 -18.60
C TYR A 194 7.19 -20.46 -20.12
N VAL A 195 7.43 -19.35 -20.83
CA VAL A 195 7.56 -19.37 -22.30
C VAL A 195 9.04 -19.50 -22.64
N ALA A 196 9.40 -20.62 -23.28
CA ALA A 196 10.78 -20.89 -23.68
C ALA A 196 11.20 -20.07 -24.92
N SER A 197 12.51 -19.94 -25.13
CA SER A 197 13.07 -19.20 -26.26
C SER A 197 12.67 -19.75 -27.63
N ASN A 198 12.34 -21.04 -27.70
CA ASN A 198 11.78 -21.69 -28.90
C ASN A 198 10.27 -21.45 -29.10
N GLY A 199 9.67 -20.55 -28.31
CA GLY A 199 8.28 -20.12 -28.42
C GLY A 199 7.26 -21.04 -27.75
N ARG A 200 7.68 -22.13 -27.10
CA ARG A 200 6.77 -23.09 -26.44
C ARG A 200 6.33 -22.60 -25.06
N LEU A 201 5.06 -22.81 -24.73
CA LEU A 201 4.52 -22.54 -23.39
C LEU A 201 4.59 -23.80 -22.53
N LEU A 202 5.40 -23.75 -21.48
CA LEU A 202 5.50 -24.78 -20.47
C LEU A 202 4.64 -24.42 -19.26
N MET A 203 4.04 -25.44 -18.66
CA MET A 203 3.27 -25.34 -17.42
C MET A 203 3.74 -26.41 -16.44
N SER A 204 4.04 -26.00 -15.21
CA SER A 204 4.59 -26.87 -14.17
C SER A 204 3.83 -26.75 -12.85
N THR A 205 3.89 -27.80 -12.02
CA THR A 205 3.35 -27.80 -10.66
C THR A 205 4.10 -28.80 -9.79
N SER A 206 4.08 -28.62 -8.47
CA SER A 206 4.68 -29.56 -7.52
C SER A 206 3.68 -30.63 -7.13
N LEU A 207 4.13 -31.90 -7.12
CA LEU A 207 3.42 -33.02 -6.52
C LEU A 207 3.87 -33.14 -5.06
N GLY A 208 2.97 -32.85 -4.13
CA GLY A 208 3.15 -33.10 -2.70
C GLY A 208 2.27 -34.22 -2.19
N THR A 209 2.32 -34.44 -0.87
CA THR A 209 1.56 -35.48 -0.18
C THR A 209 0.79 -34.95 1.03
N SER A 210 -0.28 -35.65 1.42
CA SER A 210 -1.02 -35.39 2.67
C SER A 210 -0.20 -35.63 3.94
N SER A 211 0.98 -36.25 3.83
CA SER A 211 1.96 -36.40 4.91
C SER A 211 3.00 -35.27 4.92
N ASN A 212 2.71 -34.15 4.25
CA ASN A 212 3.57 -32.96 4.18
C ASN A 212 4.93 -33.20 3.51
N LYS A 213 5.05 -34.25 2.69
CA LYS A 213 6.25 -34.51 1.87
C LYS A 213 6.05 -34.02 0.45
N ALA A 214 7.10 -33.47 -0.14
CA ALA A 214 7.11 -33.10 -1.54
C ALA A 214 7.75 -34.24 -2.35
N VAL A 215 7.09 -34.69 -3.43
CA VAL A 215 7.53 -35.83 -4.28
C VAL A 215 8.46 -35.36 -5.40
N GLY A 216 8.06 -34.31 -6.11
CA GLY A 216 8.80 -33.76 -7.24
C GLY A 216 7.99 -32.71 -7.98
N ARG A 217 8.64 -31.98 -8.89
CA ARG A 217 7.96 -31.08 -9.81
C ARG A 217 7.66 -31.78 -11.12
N VAL A 218 6.44 -31.60 -11.61
CA VAL A 218 6.00 -32.08 -12.92
C VAL A 218 5.83 -30.91 -13.90
N ILE A 219 5.95 -31.21 -15.19
CA ILE A 219 5.86 -30.25 -16.28
C ILE A 219 5.16 -30.87 -17.48
N ARG A 220 4.52 -30.02 -18.28
CA ARG A 220 3.97 -30.38 -19.60
C ARG A 220 3.92 -29.14 -20.50
N GLU A 221 3.72 -29.38 -21.79
CA GLU A 221 3.49 -28.32 -22.78
C GLU A 221 2.01 -27.98 -22.91
N VAL A 222 1.71 -26.69 -23.09
CA VAL A 222 0.39 -26.17 -23.42
C VAL A 222 0.35 -25.82 -24.92
N TYR A 223 -0.61 -26.37 -25.65
CA TYR A 223 -0.80 -26.08 -27.06
C TYR A 223 -1.93 -25.07 -27.26
N ASN A 224 -1.69 -24.06 -28.10
CA ASN A 224 -2.66 -23.00 -28.40
C ASN A 224 -3.73 -23.44 -29.41
N THR A 225 -4.45 -24.53 -29.10
CA THR A 225 -5.57 -25.01 -29.91
C THR A 225 -6.90 -24.47 -29.36
N THR A 226 -7.98 -24.65 -30.12
CA THR A 226 -9.35 -24.39 -29.65
C THR A 226 -10.17 -25.66 -29.84
N PRO A 227 -10.56 -26.39 -28.77
CA PRO A 227 -10.22 -26.14 -27.35
C PRO A 227 -8.73 -26.33 -27.06
N ILE A 228 -8.26 -25.84 -25.90
CA ILE A 228 -6.86 -25.99 -25.45
C ILE A 228 -6.51 -27.49 -25.35
N THR A 229 -5.34 -27.88 -25.84
CA THR A 229 -4.81 -29.24 -25.70
C THR A 229 -3.49 -29.21 -24.94
N LEU A 230 -3.15 -30.32 -24.29
CA LEU A 230 -2.01 -30.39 -23.38
C LEU A 230 -1.15 -31.62 -23.70
N GLY A 231 0.17 -31.43 -23.79
CA GLY A 231 1.14 -32.52 -24.00
C GLY A 231 1.26 -33.46 -22.79
N PRO A 232 1.93 -34.61 -22.89
CA PRO A 232 2.10 -35.54 -21.77
C PRO A 232 2.77 -34.88 -20.55
N THR A 233 2.47 -35.39 -19.35
CA THR A 233 3.05 -34.90 -18.09
C THR A 233 4.31 -35.69 -17.75
N TYR A 234 5.39 -34.98 -17.42
CA TYR A 234 6.67 -35.54 -17.02
C TYR A 234 7.13 -34.97 -15.69
N PHE A 235 7.95 -35.71 -14.94
CA PHE A 235 8.78 -35.11 -13.91
C PHE A 235 9.86 -34.23 -14.55
N ILE A 236 10.05 -33.01 -14.05
CA ILE A 236 11.21 -32.17 -14.40
C ILE A 236 12.29 -32.20 -13.32
N ARG A 237 11.89 -32.48 -12.06
CA ARG A 237 12.79 -32.59 -10.91
C ARG A 237 12.19 -33.55 -9.89
N TYR A 238 12.98 -34.54 -9.47
CA TYR A 238 12.67 -35.36 -8.31
C TYR A 238 13.19 -34.67 -7.06
N TYR A 239 12.44 -34.72 -5.96
CA TYR A 239 12.89 -34.17 -4.68
C TYR A 239 13.69 -35.22 -3.92
N ALA A 240 14.93 -35.45 -4.37
CA ALA A 240 15.82 -36.48 -3.86
C ALA A 240 16.16 -36.31 -2.37
N HIS A 241 16.25 -35.06 -1.89
CA HIS A 241 16.43 -34.75 -0.46
C HIS A 241 15.27 -35.29 0.41
N SER A 242 14.08 -35.52 -0.18
CA SER A 242 12.91 -36.12 0.47
C SER A 242 12.78 -37.63 0.22
N GLY A 243 13.77 -38.26 -0.41
CA GLY A 243 13.82 -39.71 -0.68
C GLY A 243 13.18 -40.15 -2.00
N PHE A 244 12.73 -39.22 -2.85
CA PHE A 244 12.06 -39.55 -4.12
C PHE A 244 13.04 -39.60 -5.29
N ASN A 245 12.87 -40.58 -6.16
CA ASN A 245 13.73 -40.80 -7.32
C ASN A 245 12.97 -41.54 -8.43
N ALA A 246 13.62 -41.78 -9.57
CA ALA A 246 13.01 -42.45 -10.71
C ALA A 246 12.48 -43.87 -10.39
N SER A 247 13.15 -44.63 -9.52
CA SER A 247 12.77 -46.00 -9.21
C SER A 247 11.48 -46.07 -8.39
N ASN A 248 11.37 -45.30 -7.30
CA ASN A 248 10.20 -45.36 -6.43
C ASN A 248 8.99 -44.57 -6.96
N THR A 249 9.20 -43.61 -7.86
CA THR A 249 8.10 -42.87 -8.51
C THR A 249 7.61 -43.50 -9.81
N ALA A 250 8.28 -44.55 -10.33
CA ALA A 250 7.84 -45.25 -11.55
C ALA A 250 6.40 -45.78 -11.46
N VAL A 251 5.95 -46.15 -10.25
CA VAL A 251 4.58 -46.61 -9.97
C VAL A 251 3.50 -45.55 -10.26
N LEU A 252 3.88 -44.28 -10.34
CA LEU A 252 2.97 -43.18 -10.66
C LEU A 252 2.63 -43.08 -12.16
N GLY A 253 3.33 -43.86 -13.01
CA GLY A 253 3.13 -43.81 -14.46
C GLY A 253 3.64 -42.51 -15.12
N LEU A 254 4.47 -41.74 -14.42
CA LEU A 254 5.07 -40.49 -14.92
C LEU A 254 6.55 -40.71 -15.21
N SER A 255 6.98 -40.39 -16.43
CA SER A 255 8.40 -40.47 -16.82
C SER A 255 9.11 -39.13 -16.57
N PHE A 256 10.44 -39.13 -16.62
CA PHE A 256 11.23 -37.89 -16.54
C PHE A 256 11.24 -37.15 -17.89
N TYR A 257 11.32 -35.82 -17.89
CA TYR A 257 11.13 -35.02 -19.11
C TYR A 257 12.13 -35.36 -20.23
N THR A 258 13.33 -35.82 -19.86
CA THR A 258 14.37 -36.23 -20.82
C THR A 258 13.98 -37.47 -21.63
N SER A 259 12.97 -38.23 -21.21
CA SER A 259 12.43 -39.36 -21.97
C SER A 259 11.36 -38.97 -23.00
N SER A 260 10.92 -37.70 -23.03
CA SER A 260 9.98 -37.23 -24.06
C SER A 260 10.58 -37.45 -25.44
N PRO A 261 9.82 -37.93 -26.45
CA PRO A 261 10.33 -38.04 -27.81
C PRO A 261 10.55 -36.68 -28.48
N ASP A 262 9.86 -35.63 -28.01
CA ASP A 262 9.94 -34.27 -28.56
C ASP A 262 11.21 -33.55 -28.09
N THR A 263 12.18 -33.36 -29.00
CA THR A 263 13.44 -32.64 -28.74
C THR A 263 13.20 -31.20 -28.30
N GLY A 264 12.28 -30.48 -28.96
CA GLY A 264 12.01 -29.08 -28.65
C GLY A 264 11.38 -28.88 -27.27
N PHE A 265 10.57 -29.84 -26.81
CA PHE A 265 10.07 -29.86 -25.44
C PHE A 265 11.21 -30.10 -24.42
N ARG A 266 12.12 -31.05 -24.70
CA ARG A 266 13.27 -31.32 -23.82
C ARG A 266 14.18 -30.11 -23.71
N ASP A 267 14.47 -29.45 -24.82
CA ASP A 267 15.31 -28.25 -24.86
C ASP A 267 14.66 -27.09 -24.09
N ALA A 268 13.34 -26.90 -24.23
CA ALA A 268 12.60 -25.90 -23.47
C ALA A 268 12.63 -26.17 -21.95
N CYS A 269 12.51 -27.43 -21.53
CA CYS A 269 12.63 -27.82 -20.12
C CYS A 269 14.05 -27.61 -19.59
N ALA A 270 15.08 -27.97 -20.36
CA ALA A 270 16.47 -27.73 -20.02
C ALA A 270 16.76 -26.23 -19.88
N GLU A 271 16.24 -25.41 -20.80
CA GLU A 271 16.34 -23.95 -20.72
C GLU A 271 15.73 -23.41 -19.43
N LEU A 272 14.48 -23.80 -19.11
CA LEU A 272 13.77 -23.37 -17.89
C LEU A 272 14.64 -23.61 -16.65
N LEU A 273 15.24 -24.80 -16.52
CA LEU A 273 16.09 -25.16 -15.37
C LEU A 273 17.34 -24.28 -15.21
N THR A 274 17.74 -23.53 -16.25
CA THR A 274 18.85 -22.57 -16.15
C THR A 274 18.40 -21.17 -15.69
N ARG A 275 17.10 -20.89 -15.67
CA ARG A 275 16.55 -19.57 -15.33
C ARG A 275 16.33 -19.46 -13.83
N THR A 276 17.36 -19.00 -13.12
CA THR A 276 17.34 -18.92 -11.64
C THR A 276 16.15 -18.17 -11.07
N LEU A 277 15.76 -17.01 -11.63
CA LEU A 277 14.57 -16.29 -11.17
C LEU A 277 13.26 -17.11 -11.30
N VAL A 278 13.16 -17.99 -12.30
CA VAL A 278 12.02 -18.90 -12.48
C VAL A 278 12.09 -20.00 -11.44
N THR A 279 13.24 -20.66 -11.30
CA THR A 279 13.38 -21.82 -10.42
C THR A 279 13.32 -21.44 -8.95
N GLU A 280 13.76 -20.25 -8.53
CA GLU A 280 13.65 -19.76 -7.14
C GLU A 280 12.20 -19.64 -6.67
N ASN A 281 11.25 -19.45 -7.58
CA ASN A 281 9.82 -19.45 -7.26
C ASN A 281 9.32 -20.85 -6.85
N TRP A 282 10.13 -21.91 -7.00
CA TRP A 282 9.76 -23.28 -6.68
C TRP A 282 10.14 -23.70 -5.26
N TYR A 283 10.99 -22.94 -4.57
CA TYR A 283 11.56 -23.33 -3.27
C TYR A 283 10.48 -23.77 -2.28
N GLU A 284 9.47 -22.94 -2.08
CA GLU A 284 8.39 -23.22 -1.12
C GLU A 284 7.60 -24.48 -1.46
N ASP A 285 7.46 -24.79 -2.76
CA ASP A 285 6.75 -25.96 -3.24
C ASP A 285 7.58 -27.25 -3.09
N GLU A 286 8.90 -27.13 -2.90
CA GLU A 286 9.85 -28.24 -2.71
C GLU A 286 10.09 -28.54 -1.22
N VAL A 287 10.26 -27.52 -0.37
CA VAL A 287 10.57 -27.73 1.07
C VAL A 287 9.36 -27.80 1.99
N ASN A 288 8.17 -27.46 1.48
CA ASN A 288 6.91 -27.29 2.21
C ASN A 288 6.94 -26.15 3.26
N SER A 289 5.94 -25.28 3.17
CA SER A 289 5.83 -24.01 3.88
C SER A 289 5.66 -24.05 5.41
N GLN A 290 5.57 -25.24 6.02
CA GLN A 290 5.43 -25.43 7.47
C GLN A 290 6.73 -25.92 8.14
N ASN A 291 7.76 -26.29 7.37
CA ASN A 291 8.88 -27.02 7.95
C ASN A 291 10.04 -26.11 8.36
N THR A 292 10.37 -26.12 9.65
CA THR A 292 11.60 -25.54 10.22
C THR A 292 12.74 -26.56 10.27
N ASP A 293 12.53 -27.79 9.78
CA ASP A 293 13.53 -28.85 9.76
C ASP A 293 14.55 -28.64 8.62
N ALA A 294 15.78 -28.29 9.01
CA ALA A 294 16.89 -28.11 8.08
C ALA A 294 17.26 -29.39 7.31
N SER A 295 16.87 -30.58 7.79
CA SER A 295 17.15 -31.87 7.13
C SER A 295 16.31 -32.11 5.87
N THR A 296 15.27 -31.30 5.62
CA THR A 296 14.45 -31.36 4.40
C THR A 296 14.78 -30.29 3.38
N VAL A 297 15.85 -29.51 3.59
CA VAL A 297 16.28 -28.45 2.67
C VAL A 297 17.18 -29.03 1.57
N PRO A 298 16.94 -28.73 0.29
CA PRO A 298 17.83 -29.11 -0.81
C PRO A 298 19.25 -28.58 -0.58
N THR A 299 20.24 -29.48 -0.58
CA THR A 299 21.67 -29.15 -0.43
C THR A 299 22.44 -29.19 -1.74
N ASP A 300 21.74 -29.39 -2.87
CA ASP A 300 22.31 -29.50 -4.21
C ASP A 300 22.64 -28.16 -4.86
N GLY A 301 22.45 -27.04 -4.14
CA GLY A 301 22.74 -25.69 -4.64
C GLY A 301 21.78 -25.19 -5.72
N PHE A 302 20.63 -25.84 -5.90
CA PHE A 302 19.63 -25.46 -6.91
C PHE A 302 19.01 -24.08 -6.62
N TYR A 303 18.73 -23.80 -5.34
CA TYR A 303 18.25 -22.52 -4.84
C TYR A 303 19.44 -21.68 -4.33
N LYS A 304 19.47 -20.39 -4.68
CA LYS A 304 20.53 -19.42 -4.36
C LYS A 304 20.18 -18.54 -3.17
N ILE A 305 18.90 -18.30 -2.92
CA ILE A 305 18.44 -17.55 -1.76
C ILE A 305 18.62 -18.40 -0.49
N ASN A 306 19.15 -17.79 0.56
CA ASN A 306 19.16 -18.41 1.89
C ASN A 306 17.81 -18.19 2.59
N TYR A 307 16.88 -19.11 2.36
CA TYR A 307 15.52 -19.06 2.91
C TYR A 307 15.42 -19.29 4.43
N THR A 308 16.50 -19.75 5.07
CA THR A 308 16.53 -20.02 6.52
C THR A 308 17.17 -18.88 7.33
N ALA A 309 17.88 -17.96 6.68
CA ALA A 309 18.58 -16.83 7.32
C ALA A 309 17.75 -15.54 7.38
N THR A 310 16.45 -15.62 7.63
CA THR A 310 15.61 -14.42 7.79
C THR A 310 15.53 -14.01 9.26
N SER A 311 15.57 -12.71 9.57
CA SER A 311 15.39 -12.20 10.94
C SER A 311 13.99 -12.46 11.51
N ASP A 312 12.96 -12.56 10.66
CA ASP A 312 11.55 -12.43 11.09
C ASP A 312 10.56 -13.46 10.50
N GLY A 313 11.02 -14.50 9.77
CA GLY A 313 10.17 -15.63 9.36
C GLY A 313 10.34 -16.16 7.92
N VAL A 314 9.60 -17.22 7.58
CA VAL A 314 9.75 -17.98 6.32
C VAL A 314 9.30 -17.16 5.09
N LEU A 315 10.19 -17.03 4.08
CA LEU A 315 9.87 -16.39 2.80
C LEU A 315 8.91 -17.27 1.98
N LYS A 316 7.87 -16.65 1.41
CA LYS A 316 6.82 -17.36 0.66
C LYS A 316 6.37 -16.60 -0.57
N ALA A 317 6.07 -17.34 -1.63
CA ALA A 317 5.58 -16.82 -2.90
C ALA A 317 6.44 -15.69 -3.49
N MET A 318 7.69 -16.01 -3.85
CA MET A 318 8.63 -15.04 -4.45
C MET A 318 8.02 -14.33 -5.66
N ILE A 319 8.38 -13.05 -5.84
CA ILE A 319 7.95 -12.22 -6.97
C ILE A 319 9.12 -11.34 -7.38
N PRO A 320 9.75 -11.60 -8.53
CA PRO A 320 10.83 -10.76 -9.01
C PRO A 320 10.33 -9.65 -9.93
N PHE A 321 10.94 -8.47 -9.79
CA PHE A 321 10.91 -7.41 -10.81
C PHE A 321 12.25 -6.68 -10.82
N GLN A 322 12.57 -5.99 -11.91
CA GLN A 322 13.82 -5.23 -12.05
C GLN A 322 13.54 -3.74 -11.90
N ARG A 323 14.29 -3.05 -11.03
CA ARG A 323 14.23 -1.60 -10.82
C ARG A 323 14.95 -0.83 -11.92
N LYS A 324 14.81 0.50 -11.86
CA LYS A 324 15.38 1.42 -12.86
C LYS A 324 16.90 1.43 -12.88
N ASP A 325 17.52 1.15 -11.74
CA ASP A 325 18.97 1.02 -11.56
C ASP A 325 19.51 -0.35 -11.99
N GLY A 326 18.67 -1.25 -12.52
CA GLY A 326 19.04 -2.57 -12.98
C GLY A 326 19.06 -3.66 -11.90
N GLN A 327 18.85 -3.32 -10.63
CA GLN A 327 18.77 -4.29 -9.54
C GLN A 327 17.47 -5.10 -9.63
N TRP A 328 17.56 -6.42 -9.49
CA TRP A 328 16.41 -7.28 -9.28
C TRP A 328 15.97 -7.19 -7.83
N VAL A 329 14.67 -7.05 -7.63
CA VAL A 329 14.02 -7.13 -6.32
C VAL A 329 13.24 -8.43 -6.26
N GLY A 330 13.52 -9.25 -5.26
CA GLY A 330 12.67 -10.36 -4.86
C GLY A 330 11.72 -9.88 -3.79
N LEU A 331 10.42 -10.05 -3.99
CA LEU A 331 9.37 -9.77 -3.03
C LEU A 331 8.74 -11.06 -2.52
N TRP A 332 8.34 -11.08 -1.26
CA TRP A 332 7.61 -12.20 -0.66
C TRP A 332 6.42 -11.70 0.17
N LYS A 333 5.59 -12.64 0.64
CA LYS A 333 4.54 -12.38 1.64
C LYS A 333 5.08 -11.61 2.85
N TRP A 334 4.20 -10.90 3.57
CA TRP A 334 4.57 -10.06 4.72
C TRP A 334 5.62 -8.98 4.41
N THR A 335 5.65 -8.54 3.14
CA THR A 335 6.51 -7.44 2.66
C THR A 335 7.99 -7.66 2.90
N PHE A 336 8.46 -8.91 2.81
CA PHE A 336 9.88 -9.18 2.70
C PHE A 336 10.41 -8.78 1.32
N GLY A 337 11.60 -8.19 1.30
CA GLY A 337 12.31 -7.76 0.11
C GLY A 337 13.79 -8.12 0.17
N GLY A 338 14.38 -8.40 -0.99
CA GLY A 338 15.82 -8.66 -1.15
C GLY A 338 16.27 -8.24 -2.54
N LEU A 339 17.57 -7.98 -2.71
CA LEU A 339 18.15 -7.45 -3.94
C LEU A 339 19.12 -8.43 -4.58
N SER A 340 19.18 -8.43 -5.91
CA SER A 340 20.17 -9.17 -6.70
C SER A 340 20.66 -8.32 -7.87
N ALA A 341 21.97 -8.20 -8.01
CA ALA A 341 22.61 -7.44 -9.09
C ALA A 341 22.89 -8.30 -10.35
N ASP A 342 22.77 -9.62 -10.23
CA ASP A 342 23.29 -10.60 -11.21
C ASP A 342 22.22 -11.55 -11.76
N GLY A 343 20.95 -11.14 -11.71
CA GLY A 343 19.84 -11.93 -12.25
C GLY A 343 19.46 -13.12 -11.37
N GLY A 344 19.64 -12.98 -10.06
CA GLY A 344 19.23 -13.95 -9.04
C GLY A 344 20.29 -14.98 -8.67
N GLN A 345 21.55 -14.84 -9.10
CA GLN A 345 22.63 -15.75 -8.71
C GLN A 345 23.10 -15.49 -7.28
N THR A 346 23.11 -14.23 -6.86
CA THR A 346 23.38 -13.81 -5.48
C THR A 346 22.30 -12.85 -4.99
N TRP A 347 22.02 -12.92 -3.68
CA TRP A 347 20.97 -12.13 -3.04
C TRP A 347 21.49 -11.46 -1.76
N THR A 348 21.05 -10.24 -1.52
CA THR A 348 21.14 -9.63 -0.18
C THR A 348 20.26 -10.40 0.80
N LEU A 349 20.52 -10.25 2.09
CA LEU A 349 19.67 -10.81 3.13
C LEU A 349 18.22 -10.32 2.97
N PRO A 350 17.23 -11.20 2.77
CA PRO A 350 15.84 -10.77 2.69
C PRO A 350 15.35 -10.27 4.04
N LEU A 351 14.73 -9.09 4.05
CA LEU A 351 14.25 -8.42 5.26
C LEU A 351 12.85 -7.87 5.09
N LYS A 352 12.14 -7.70 6.20
CA LYS A 352 10.79 -7.14 6.21
C LYS A 352 10.85 -5.62 6.01
N MET A 353 10.16 -5.11 4.98
CA MET A 353 10.06 -3.68 4.70
C MET A 353 9.05 -3.03 5.65
N SER A 354 9.52 -2.18 6.56
CA SER A 354 8.73 -1.64 7.67
C SER A 354 7.68 -0.60 7.26
N SER A 355 7.93 0.16 6.19
CA SER A 355 7.01 1.19 5.69
C SER A 355 5.84 0.63 4.87
N ILE A 356 5.92 -0.63 4.41
CA ILE A 356 4.86 -1.27 3.62
C ILE A 356 4.14 -2.31 4.48
N THR A 357 2.89 -2.02 4.84
CA THR A 357 2.08 -2.91 5.69
C THR A 357 1.31 -3.93 4.85
N ASN A 358 1.64 -5.22 4.96
CA ASN A 358 0.87 -6.33 4.36
C ASN A 358 0.82 -7.54 5.29
N ALA A 359 -0.20 -8.38 5.12
CA ALA A 359 -0.31 -9.68 5.77
C ALA A 359 0.16 -10.82 4.83
N GLY A 360 -0.49 -11.99 4.92
CA GLY A 360 -0.09 -13.21 4.21
C GLY A 360 -0.70 -13.38 2.81
N ALA A 361 -1.33 -12.36 2.24
CA ALA A 361 -2.17 -12.46 1.03
C ALA A 361 -1.43 -12.28 -0.31
N LYS A 362 -0.09 -12.44 -0.30
CA LYS A 362 0.85 -12.06 -1.38
C LYS A 362 0.97 -10.54 -1.55
N VAL A 363 1.95 -10.16 -2.36
CA VAL A 363 2.14 -8.83 -2.95
C VAL A 363 2.32 -9.04 -4.46
N TRP A 364 2.65 -8.01 -5.24
CA TRP A 364 3.16 -8.10 -6.60
C TRP A 364 3.90 -6.81 -6.92
N GLY A 365 5.00 -6.90 -7.64
CA GLY A 365 5.73 -5.74 -8.15
C GLY A 365 6.01 -5.95 -9.63
N GLU A 366 5.87 -4.89 -10.43
CA GLU A 366 6.29 -4.90 -11.83
C GLU A 366 6.75 -3.51 -12.31
N ALA A 367 7.60 -3.51 -13.34
CA ALA A 367 7.84 -2.33 -14.15
C ALA A 367 6.66 -2.14 -15.11
N THR A 368 6.09 -0.94 -15.14
CA THR A 368 4.99 -0.60 -16.04
C THR A 368 5.52 -0.07 -17.37
N LYS A 369 4.72 -0.22 -18.43
CA LYS A 369 5.13 0.11 -19.82
C LYS A 369 5.42 1.59 -20.08
N ASP A 370 4.97 2.47 -19.19
CA ASP A 370 5.29 3.91 -19.16
C ASP A 370 6.64 4.22 -18.49
N GLY A 371 7.42 3.20 -18.10
CA GLY A 371 8.74 3.37 -17.46
C GLY A 371 8.68 3.68 -15.97
N ARG A 372 7.50 3.52 -15.35
CA ARG A 372 7.27 3.59 -13.89
C ARG A 372 7.20 2.18 -13.30
N TYR A 373 6.79 2.09 -12.04
CA TYR A 373 6.66 0.85 -11.29
C TYR A 373 5.34 0.81 -10.54
N ALA A 374 4.77 -0.38 -10.42
CA ALA A 374 3.58 -0.66 -9.64
C ALA A 374 3.85 -1.73 -8.58
N PHE A 375 3.30 -1.54 -7.39
CA PHE A 375 3.30 -2.54 -6.32
C PHE A 375 1.86 -2.78 -5.84
N VAL A 376 1.36 -4.01 -5.96
CA VAL A 376 -0.03 -4.38 -5.72
C VAL A 376 -0.14 -5.31 -4.51
N TYR A 377 -1.05 -5.02 -3.59
CA TYR A 377 -1.18 -5.77 -2.33
C TYR A 377 -2.50 -5.45 -1.60
N ASN A 378 -2.70 -6.12 -0.46
CA ASN A 378 -3.74 -5.76 0.51
C ASN A 378 -3.09 -4.94 1.65
N PRO A 379 -3.31 -3.62 1.71
CA PRO A 379 -2.49 -2.73 2.54
C PRO A 379 -2.90 -2.71 4.02
N LYS A 380 -2.63 -3.82 4.72
CA LYS A 380 -3.01 -4.02 6.13
C LYS A 380 -2.24 -5.14 6.83
N GLY A 381 -2.22 -5.11 8.16
CA GLY A 381 -1.49 -6.08 8.99
C GLY A 381 -2.25 -7.36 9.34
N ASN A 382 -3.56 -7.47 9.05
CA ASN A 382 -4.38 -8.63 9.39
C ASN A 382 -4.56 -9.58 8.19
N ASN A 383 -4.40 -10.89 8.41
CA ASN A 383 -4.50 -11.92 7.38
C ASN A 383 -5.90 -12.50 7.15
N LEU A 384 -6.84 -12.29 8.08
CA LEU A 384 -8.17 -12.92 8.09
C LEU A 384 -9.18 -12.22 7.18
N LYS A 385 -8.95 -10.92 6.94
CA LYS A 385 -9.69 -10.09 6.00
C LYS A 385 -8.68 -9.66 4.94
N ARG A 386 -8.99 -9.65 3.64
CA ARG A 386 -8.02 -9.38 2.55
C ARG A 386 -8.59 -8.44 1.49
N TRP A 387 -8.68 -7.16 1.84
CA TRP A 387 -9.22 -6.06 1.03
C TRP A 387 -8.62 -4.72 1.54
N PRO A 388 -8.68 -3.64 0.73
CA PRO A 388 -8.90 -3.68 -0.72
C PRO A 388 -7.77 -4.41 -1.44
N LEU A 389 -7.94 -4.68 -2.73
CA LEU A 389 -6.80 -4.87 -3.62
C LEU A 389 -6.33 -3.50 -4.11
N ALA A 390 -5.17 -3.05 -3.66
CA ALA A 390 -4.66 -1.70 -3.91
C ALA A 390 -3.30 -1.71 -4.61
N VAL A 391 -2.97 -0.62 -5.28
CA VAL A 391 -1.70 -0.35 -5.94
C VAL A 391 -1.06 0.92 -5.39
N ILE A 392 0.27 0.92 -5.30
CA ILE A 392 1.12 2.11 -5.16
C ILE A 392 2.05 2.20 -6.36
N THR A 393 2.45 3.41 -6.73
CA THR A 393 3.29 3.66 -7.91
C THR A 393 4.65 4.23 -7.52
N SER A 394 5.64 4.12 -8.41
CA SER A 394 6.97 4.70 -8.21
C SER A 394 7.62 5.08 -9.54
N ASP A 395 8.48 6.10 -9.53
CA ASP A 395 9.28 6.54 -10.68
C ASP A 395 10.63 5.81 -10.82
N ASP A 396 11.12 5.20 -9.74
CA ASP A 396 12.44 4.58 -9.64
C ASP A 396 12.40 3.09 -9.25
N GLY A 397 11.26 2.63 -8.73
CA GLY A 397 11.08 1.27 -8.21
C GLY A 397 11.65 1.10 -6.80
N ILE A 398 11.90 2.20 -6.07
CA ILE A 398 12.43 2.24 -4.70
C ILE A 398 11.45 2.93 -3.77
N SER A 399 11.08 4.18 -4.08
CA SER A 399 10.15 4.97 -3.27
C SER A 399 8.76 4.95 -3.91
N PHE A 400 7.80 4.36 -3.22
CA PHE A 400 6.43 4.20 -3.69
C PHE A 400 5.45 5.11 -2.94
N ASP A 401 4.44 5.61 -3.64
CA ASP A 401 3.40 6.50 -3.12
C ASP A 401 2.07 6.30 -3.89
N ASN A 402 1.10 7.20 -3.66
CA ASN A 402 -0.15 7.28 -4.43
C ASN A 402 -1.01 6.01 -4.38
N HIS A 403 -1.49 5.64 -3.18
CA HIS A 403 -2.42 4.52 -3.04
C HIS A 403 -3.68 4.69 -3.90
N ALA A 404 -4.01 3.65 -4.67
CA ALA A 404 -5.24 3.57 -5.44
C ALA A 404 -5.85 2.16 -5.40
N VAL A 405 -7.19 2.07 -5.47
CA VAL A 405 -7.93 0.80 -5.47
C VAL A 405 -8.01 0.22 -6.87
N ILE A 406 -7.64 -1.06 -7.01
CA ILE A 406 -7.92 -1.89 -8.19
C ILE A 406 -9.27 -2.59 -8.04
N HIS A 407 -9.53 -3.18 -6.87
CA HIS A 407 -10.78 -3.84 -6.56
C HIS A 407 -11.15 -3.58 -5.09
N GLY A 408 -12.27 -2.87 -4.88
CA GLY A 408 -12.72 -2.40 -3.56
C GLY A 408 -14.08 -2.97 -3.12
N GLU A 409 -14.71 -3.81 -3.93
CA GLU A 409 -15.89 -4.58 -3.52
C GLU A 409 -15.43 -5.90 -2.89
N VAL A 410 -16.17 -6.42 -1.90
CA VAL A 410 -15.95 -7.76 -1.36
C VAL A 410 -17.20 -8.59 -1.62
N ASN A 411 -17.10 -9.51 -2.55
CA ASN A 411 -18.21 -10.40 -2.88
C ASN A 411 -18.62 -11.20 -1.64
N THR A 412 -19.91 -11.49 -1.51
CA THR A 412 -20.38 -12.33 -0.41
C THR A 412 -19.87 -13.75 -0.62
N GLN A 413 -19.12 -14.30 0.34
CA GLN A 413 -18.70 -15.71 0.31
C GLN A 413 -19.94 -16.60 0.38
N ARG A 414 -20.12 -17.48 -0.62
CA ARG A 414 -21.34 -18.30 -0.74
C ARG A 414 -21.22 -19.65 -0.07
N TYR A 415 -20.02 -20.24 -0.09
CA TYR A 415 -19.81 -21.62 0.33
C TYR A 415 -18.86 -21.71 1.53
N LEU A 416 -19.29 -22.47 2.53
CA LEU A 416 -18.48 -22.83 3.69
C LEU A 416 -17.24 -23.59 3.23
N GLY A 417 -16.11 -23.26 3.84
CA GLY A 417 -14.84 -23.96 3.70
C GLY A 417 -13.80 -23.39 4.66
N THR A 418 -12.93 -24.24 5.20
CA THR A 418 -11.87 -23.82 6.11
C THR A 418 -10.79 -23.04 5.37
N SER A 419 -10.21 -22.05 6.05
CA SER A 419 -9.15 -21.19 5.51
C SER A 419 -9.56 -20.42 4.25
N LYS A 420 -10.85 -20.15 4.05
CA LYS A 420 -11.37 -19.25 3.01
C LYS A 420 -11.51 -17.83 3.55
N GLU A 421 -10.41 -17.10 3.61
CA GLU A 421 -10.44 -15.70 4.06
C GLU A 421 -11.18 -14.81 3.06
N ALA A 422 -11.89 -13.79 3.53
CA ALA A 422 -12.70 -12.92 2.69
C ALA A 422 -11.89 -11.83 1.95
N GLY A 423 -12.33 -11.49 0.73
CA GLY A 423 -11.81 -10.39 -0.10
C GLY A 423 -10.90 -10.81 -1.27
N PRO A 424 -10.53 -9.84 -2.13
CA PRO A 424 -9.64 -10.05 -3.27
C PRO A 424 -8.19 -10.27 -2.82
N GLN A 425 -7.59 -11.37 -3.26
CA GLN A 425 -6.35 -11.87 -2.66
C GLN A 425 -5.55 -12.75 -3.60
N TYR A 426 -4.27 -12.95 -3.23
CA TYR A 426 -3.33 -13.82 -3.94
C TYR A 426 -3.14 -13.42 -5.39
N LEU A 427 -3.13 -12.12 -5.63
CA LEU A 427 -2.87 -11.55 -6.93
C LEU A 427 -1.54 -12.04 -7.52
N ARG A 428 -1.50 -12.09 -8.85
CA ARG A 428 -0.32 -12.40 -9.67
C ARG A 428 -0.48 -11.72 -11.02
N GLY A 429 0.58 -11.11 -11.55
CA GLY A 429 0.61 -10.60 -12.91
C GLY A 429 1.38 -11.51 -13.86
N ILE A 430 1.71 -10.99 -15.03
CA ILE A 430 2.54 -11.71 -16.00
C ILE A 430 4.00 -11.61 -15.55
N ALA A 431 4.61 -12.74 -15.24
CA ALA A 431 6.00 -12.78 -14.78
C ALA A 431 6.99 -12.22 -15.82
N PRO A 432 8.09 -11.57 -15.40
CA PRO A 432 8.97 -10.80 -16.29
C PRO A 432 9.75 -11.65 -17.31
N TRP A 433 9.82 -12.96 -17.12
CA TRP A 433 10.39 -13.89 -18.09
C TRP A 433 9.40 -14.30 -19.20
N ASN A 434 8.11 -13.99 -19.03
CA ASN A 434 7.08 -14.29 -20.01
C ASN A 434 6.80 -13.07 -20.91
N PRO A 435 6.31 -13.28 -22.14
CA PRO A 435 5.94 -12.19 -23.03
C PRO A 435 4.90 -11.25 -22.41
N SER A 436 5.13 -9.94 -22.56
CA SER A 436 4.16 -8.94 -22.15
C SER A 436 2.88 -9.04 -22.99
N ALA A 437 1.71 -8.85 -22.36
CA ALA A 437 0.44 -8.69 -23.07
C ALA A 437 0.43 -7.42 -23.96
N PRO A 438 -0.39 -7.36 -25.03
CA PRO A 438 -0.56 -6.16 -25.84
C PRO A 438 -1.25 -5.01 -25.08
N GLY A 439 -1.20 -3.80 -25.64
CA GLY A 439 -1.80 -2.61 -25.04
C GLY A 439 -0.96 -1.99 -23.91
N ASN A 440 -1.49 -0.95 -23.25
CA ASN A 440 -0.81 -0.22 -22.19
C ASN A 440 -1.47 -0.44 -20.83
N SER A 441 -1.52 -1.69 -20.39
CA SER A 441 -2.13 -2.05 -19.10
C SER A 441 -1.29 -3.07 -18.34
N MET A 442 -1.31 -2.95 -17.02
CA MET A 442 -0.95 -4.03 -16.11
C MET A 442 -2.10 -5.04 -16.05
N ARG A 443 -1.77 -6.34 -16.03
CA ARG A 443 -2.73 -7.46 -16.06
C ARG A 443 -2.54 -8.32 -14.82
N LEU A 444 -3.62 -8.55 -14.09
CA LEU A 444 -3.58 -9.32 -12.84
C LEU A 444 -4.64 -10.41 -12.85
N SER A 445 -4.30 -11.58 -12.33
CA SER A 445 -5.25 -12.59 -11.88
C SER A 445 -5.25 -12.66 -10.37
N TYR A 446 -6.40 -12.91 -9.76
CA TYR A 446 -6.54 -13.06 -8.31
C TYR A 446 -7.79 -13.89 -8.00
N SER A 447 -7.91 -14.31 -6.74
CA SER A 447 -9.14 -14.96 -6.27
C SER A 447 -9.92 -14.02 -5.36
N MET A 448 -11.24 -14.20 -5.31
CA MET A 448 -12.12 -13.58 -4.34
C MET A 448 -12.62 -14.65 -3.37
N ASN A 449 -12.44 -14.45 -2.06
CA ASN A 449 -12.86 -15.39 -0.99
C ASN A 449 -12.27 -16.81 -1.09
N LYS A 450 -11.24 -17.00 -1.93
CA LYS A 450 -10.77 -18.33 -2.37
C LYS A 450 -11.90 -19.21 -2.94
N GLU A 451 -12.83 -18.57 -3.64
CA GLU A 451 -14.04 -19.18 -4.17
C GLU A 451 -14.17 -18.86 -5.65
N ASP A 452 -14.05 -17.60 -6.02
CA ASP A 452 -14.16 -17.13 -7.41
C ASP A 452 -12.81 -16.69 -7.96
N MET A 453 -12.64 -16.83 -9.27
CA MET A 453 -11.45 -16.35 -9.98
C MET A 453 -11.75 -15.07 -10.73
N TRP A 454 -10.80 -14.14 -10.72
CA TRP A 454 -10.94 -12.82 -11.28
C TRP A 454 -9.70 -12.40 -12.07
N PHE A 455 -9.93 -11.51 -13.03
CA PHE A 455 -8.92 -10.86 -13.85
C PHE A 455 -9.10 -9.34 -13.79
N ALA A 456 -8.01 -8.57 -13.71
CA ALA A 456 -8.02 -7.11 -13.79
C ALA A 456 -7.18 -6.60 -14.97
N ASP A 457 -7.79 -5.67 -15.72
CA ASP A 457 -7.15 -4.76 -16.66
C ASP A 457 -6.94 -3.42 -15.95
N VAL A 458 -5.68 -3.07 -15.68
CA VAL A 458 -5.30 -1.83 -15.00
C VAL A 458 -4.58 -0.92 -15.99
N PRO A 459 -5.23 0.17 -16.48
CA PRO A 459 -4.60 1.08 -17.41
C PRO A 459 -3.31 1.70 -16.87
N VAL A 460 -2.33 1.86 -17.77
CA VAL A 460 -1.07 2.55 -17.53
C VAL A 460 -1.04 3.79 -18.45
N PRO A 461 -0.65 4.99 -17.97
CA PRO A 461 -0.23 5.31 -16.60
C PRO A 461 -1.37 5.13 -15.59
N ILE A 462 -1.02 4.64 -14.39
CA ILE A 462 -1.97 4.48 -13.29
C ILE A 462 -2.22 5.85 -12.68
N VAL A 463 -3.44 6.38 -12.85
CA VAL A 463 -3.84 7.70 -12.34
C VAL A 463 -5.02 7.58 -11.38
N ARG A 464 -5.16 8.53 -10.46
CA ARG A 464 -6.21 8.57 -9.43
C ARG A 464 -7.23 9.70 -9.60
N SER A 465 -7.08 10.49 -10.66
CA SER A 465 -7.87 11.69 -10.93
C SER A 465 -7.93 11.95 -12.43
N VAL A 466 -8.95 12.69 -12.86
CA VAL A 466 -9.10 13.18 -14.23
C VAL A 466 -9.20 14.71 -14.23
N SER A 467 -8.90 15.34 -15.36
CA SER A 467 -8.85 16.79 -15.51
C SER A 467 -9.92 17.37 -16.42
N ALA A 468 -10.89 16.56 -16.85
CA ALA A 468 -11.95 16.98 -17.75
C ALA A 468 -13.30 16.50 -17.23
N PRO A 469 -14.36 17.33 -17.30
CA PRO A 469 -15.72 16.90 -17.03
C PRO A 469 -16.14 15.72 -17.92
N VAL A 470 -17.10 14.94 -17.46
CA VAL A 470 -17.67 13.79 -18.19
C VAL A 470 -18.61 14.29 -19.29
N ASN A 471 -18.55 13.66 -20.46
CA ASN A 471 -19.49 13.84 -21.57
C ASN A 471 -19.52 12.56 -22.42
N ASP A 472 -20.09 11.50 -21.85
CA ASP A 472 -19.99 10.15 -22.37
C ASP A 472 -21.37 9.70 -22.89
N ASN A 473 -21.44 9.33 -24.18
CA ASN A 473 -22.66 8.83 -24.86
C ASN A 473 -22.50 7.39 -25.40
N PHE A 474 -21.41 6.72 -25.04
CA PHE A 474 -21.06 5.33 -25.38
C PHE A 474 -21.10 4.91 -26.87
N ASN A 475 -21.41 5.80 -27.82
CA ASN A 475 -21.60 5.50 -29.23
C ASN A 475 -20.36 4.95 -29.92
N THR A 476 -19.18 5.34 -29.44
CA THR A 476 -17.88 4.82 -29.91
C THR A 476 -17.50 3.50 -29.25
N GLY A 477 -18.23 3.07 -28.23
CA GLY A 477 -17.85 1.95 -27.37
C GLY A 477 -16.78 2.29 -26.32
N ASP A 478 -16.36 3.56 -26.22
CA ASP A 478 -15.30 3.96 -25.30
C ASP A 478 -15.76 3.94 -23.84
N VAL A 479 -15.02 3.20 -23.03
CA VAL A 479 -15.15 3.06 -21.58
C VAL A 479 -13.78 3.12 -20.91
N SER A 480 -12.81 3.81 -21.54
CA SER A 480 -11.43 3.91 -21.07
C SER A 480 -11.32 4.50 -19.67
N LEU A 481 -12.10 5.56 -19.37
CA LEU A 481 -12.15 6.24 -18.07
C LEU A 481 -13.22 5.67 -17.11
N TRP A 482 -13.90 4.60 -17.50
CA TRP A 482 -14.86 3.90 -16.64
C TRP A 482 -14.18 2.75 -15.92
N ASN A 483 -14.33 2.74 -14.61
CA ASN A 483 -14.05 1.59 -13.77
C ASN A 483 -15.24 0.62 -13.86
N ILE A 484 -14.99 -0.63 -14.24
CA ILE A 484 -16.05 -1.62 -14.46
C ILE A 484 -15.77 -2.87 -13.63
N GLN A 485 -16.78 -3.32 -12.89
CA GLN A 485 -16.82 -4.65 -12.29
C GLN A 485 -17.84 -5.51 -13.02
N HIS A 486 -17.34 -6.49 -13.76
CA HIS A 486 -18.12 -7.37 -14.61
C HIS A 486 -18.15 -8.78 -13.99
N ALA A 487 -19.24 -9.13 -13.30
CA ALA A 487 -19.47 -10.48 -12.82
C ALA A 487 -20.21 -11.31 -13.87
N LEU A 488 -20.03 -12.64 -13.87
CA LEU A 488 -20.66 -13.53 -14.86
C LEU A 488 -22.20 -13.51 -14.79
N TRP A 489 -22.75 -13.29 -13.60
CA TRP A 489 -24.19 -13.16 -13.38
C TRP A 489 -24.65 -11.72 -13.13
N ALA A 490 -23.73 -10.75 -13.18
CA ALA A 490 -24.06 -9.33 -13.16
C ALA A 490 -23.14 -8.53 -14.10
N PRO A 491 -23.26 -8.73 -15.43
CA PRO A 491 -22.33 -8.16 -16.39
C PRO A 491 -22.59 -6.68 -16.65
N VAL A 492 -21.51 -5.96 -16.93
CA VAL A 492 -21.52 -4.57 -17.43
C VAL A 492 -20.93 -4.55 -18.84
N THR A 493 -21.68 -4.06 -19.82
CA THR A 493 -21.27 -4.07 -21.24
C THR A 493 -21.78 -2.82 -21.96
N VAL A 494 -21.05 -2.33 -22.96
CA VAL A 494 -21.63 -1.40 -23.94
C VAL A 494 -22.37 -2.22 -24.99
N GLN A 495 -23.60 -1.85 -25.30
CA GLN A 495 -24.48 -2.57 -26.22
C GLN A 495 -25.00 -1.65 -27.32
N ASP A 496 -25.30 -2.24 -28.47
CA ASP A 496 -25.99 -1.59 -29.61
C ASP A 496 -27.48 -1.36 -29.27
N PHE A 497 -27.73 -0.55 -28.25
CA PHE A 497 -29.05 -0.22 -27.74
C PHE A 497 -29.14 1.28 -27.43
N PRO A 498 -30.16 1.98 -27.96
CA PRO A 498 -31.30 1.45 -28.72
C PRO A 498 -31.00 1.08 -30.18
N SER A 499 -29.81 1.38 -30.72
CA SER A 499 -29.42 1.01 -32.09
C SER A 499 -27.91 0.76 -32.23
N THR A 500 -27.45 0.40 -33.43
CA THR A 500 -26.01 0.22 -33.70
C THR A 500 -25.19 1.51 -33.70
N SER A 501 -25.85 2.66 -33.91
CA SER A 501 -25.23 3.99 -33.87
C SER A 501 -25.48 4.75 -32.57
N ASP A 502 -26.44 4.28 -31.78
CA ASP A 502 -26.88 4.85 -30.50
C ASP A 502 -26.76 3.76 -29.44
N LYS A 503 -25.64 3.77 -28.72
CA LYS A 503 -25.22 2.70 -27.81
C LYS A 503 -25.36 3.15 -26.37
N SER A 504 -25.50 2.19 -25.47
CA SER A 504 -25.62 2.48 -24.04
C SER A 504 -24.83 1.49 -23.20
N LEU A 505 -24.49 1.92 -21.98
CA LEU A 505 -23.93 1.06 -20.96
C LEU A 505 -25.05 0.23 -20.32
N ARG A 506 -25.05 -1.07 -20.59
CA ARG A 506 -25.97 -2.05 -20.01
C ARG A 506 -25.40 -2.63 -18.73
N LEU A 507 -26.13 -2.46 -17.63
CA LEU A 507 -25.94 -3.18 -16.38
C LEU A 507 -27.05 -4.23 -16.27
N GLU A 508 -26.66 -5.50 -16.23
CA GLU A 508 -27.56 -6.64 -16.04
C GLU A 508 -27.22 -7.32 -14.71
N ASP A 509 -28.24 -7.84 -14.02
CA ASP A 509 -28.05 -8.49 -12.74
C ASP A 509 -29.08 -9.59 -12.49
N ARG A 510 -28.57 -10.79 -12.27
CA ARG A 510 -29.30 -11.96 -11.77
C ARG A 510 -28.56 -12.65 -10.63
N ASP A 511 -27.53 -12.00 -10.05
CA ASP A 511 -26.73 -12.58 -8.97
C ASP A 511 -27.29 -12.18 -7.59
N PRO A 512 -27.76 -13.14 -6.77
CA PRO A 512 -28.18 -12.83 -5.40
C PRO A 512 -27.04 -12.37 -4.47
N TYR A 513 -25.78 -12.58 -4.84
CA TYR A 513 -24.62 -12.38 -3.97
C TYR A 513 -23.55 -11.46 -4.55
N GLU A 514 -23.84 -10.85 -5.69
CA GLU A 514 -22.99 -9.88 -6.36
C GLU A 514 -23.84 -8.82 -7.06
N TYR A 515 -23.23 -7.75 -7.57
CA TYR A 515 -23.93 -6.79 -8.41
C TYR A 515 -23.01 -6.19 -9.47
N ALA A 516 -23.60 -5.72 -10.56
CA ALA A 516 -22.91 -4.95 -11.57
C ALA A 516 -22.52 -3.59 -10.97
N THR A 517 -21.29 -3.14 -11.22
CA THR A 517 -20.83 -1.79 -10.83
C THR A 517 -20.07 -1.11 -11.96
N ALA A 518 -20.42 0.14 -12.23
CA ALA A 518 -19.71 1.03 -13.15
C ALA A 518 -19.45 2.37 -12.44
N THR A 519 -18.19 2.76 -12.34
CA THR A 519 -17.77 4.01 -11.69
C THR A 519 -17.10 4.93 -12.70
N ARG A 520 -17.51 6.18 -12.73
CA ARG A 520 -16.89 7.23 -13.54
C ARG A 520 -16.33 8.31 -12.63
N VAL A 521 -15.00 8.46 -12.66
CA VAL A 521 -14.31 9.55 -11.97
C VAL A 521 -14.49 10.84 -12.78
N PHE A 522 -14.79 11.94 -12.13
CA PHE A 522 -14.85 13.29 -12.69
C PHE A 522 -13.90 14.21 -11.88
N PRO A 523 -13.60 15.44 -12.36
CA PRO A 523 -12.75 16.38 -11.63
C PRO A 523 -13.25 16.60 -10.20
N GLU A 524 -12.36 16.60 -9.20
CA GLU A 524 -12.80 16.79 -7.81
C GLU A 524 -13.38 18.20 -7.63
N SER A 525 -14.67 18.27 -7.26
CA SER A 525 -15.42 19.52 -7.18
C SER A 525 -16.11 19.70 -5.83
N SER A 526 -16.25 20.96 -5.41
CA SER A 526 -17.04 21.34 -4.24
C SER A 526 -18.55 21.39 -4.54
N ASN A 527 -18.90 21.67 -5.81
CA ASN A 527 -20.26 21.67 -6.33
C ASN A 527 -20.26 20.99 -7.71
N VAL A 528 -21.18 20.07 -7.95
CA VAL A 528 -21.26 19.37 -9.23
C VAL A 528 -22.71 19.08 -9.62
N SER A 529 -23.01 19.29 -10.89
CA SER A 529 -24.21 18.77 -11.55
C SER A 529 -23.84 17.49 -12.29
N VAL A 530 -24.40 16.36 -11.88
CA VAL A 530 -24.24 15.05 -12.55
C VAL A 530 -25.54 14.71 -13.26
N SER A 531 -25.49 14.54 -14.58
CA SER A 531 -26.63 14.12 -15.40
C SER A 531 -26.38 12.77 -16.04
N PHE A 532 -27.42 11.96 -16.16
CA PHE A 532 -27.42 10.70 -16.90
C PHE A 532 -28.83 10.33 -17.35
N LYS A 533 -28.95 9.59 -18.45
CA LYS A 533 -30.16 8.88 -18.82
C LYS A 533 -30.12 7.45 -18.28
N VAL A 534 -31.26 6.94 -17.84
CA VAL A 534 -31.42 5.53 -17.46
C VAL A 534 -32.75 4.99 -17.95
N ARG A 535 -32.74 3.75 -18.44
CA ARG A 535 -33.93 2.99 -18.85
C ARG A 535 -33.93 1.61 -18.19
N PRO A 536 -34.77 1.41 -17.17
CA PRO A 536 -35.06 0.10 -16.62
C PRO A 536 -35.87 -0.75 -17.61
N SER A 537 -35.54 -2.03 -17.80
CA SER A 537 -36.36 -2.96 -18.61
C SER A 537 -37.54 -3.57 -17.83
N GLN A 538 -37.56 -3.34 -16.52
CA GLN A 538 -38.51 -3.85 -15.53
C GLN A 538 -38.77 -2.76 -14.48
N ASN A 539 -39.82 -2.90 -13.68
CA ASN A 539 -40.10 -1.99 -12.56
C ASN A 539 -40.65 -2.69 -11.30
N ASN A 540 -40.48 -4.01 -11.21
CA ASN A 540 -41.03 -4.86 -10.17
C ASN A 540 -39.98 -5.82 -9.55
N THR A 541 -38.71 -5.69 -9.95
CA THR A 541 -37.60 -6.54 -9.50
C THR A 541 -36.26 -5.85 -9.78
N GLY A 542 -35.24 -6.22 -8.99
CA GLY A 542 -33.92 -5.60 -9.03
C GLY A 542 -33.92 -4.14 -8.57
N SER A 543 -32.71 -3.59 -8.40
CA SER A 543 -32.52 -2.19 -8.03
C SER A 543 -31.45 -1.59 -8.93
N PHE A 544 -31.50 -0.29 -9.16
CA PHE A 544 -30.40 0.47 -9.74
C PHE A 544 -30.15 1.71 -8.91
N GLN A 545 -28.91 1.96 -8.53
CA GLN A 545 -28.51 3.10 -7.72
C GLN A 545 -27.45 3.90 -8.44
N ALA A 546 -27.64 5.22 -8.42
CA ALA A 546 -26.65 6.21 -8.85
C ALA A 546 -26.22 7.02 -7.63
N GLU A 547 -24.94 6.99 -7.31
CA GLU A 547 -24.35 7.64 -6.14
C GLU A 547 -23.32 8.69 -6.58
N VAL A 548 -23.38 9.88 -5.96
CA VAL A 548 -22.32 10.88 -6.08
C VAL A 548 -21.40 10.74 -4.86
N VAL A 549 -20.14 10.42 -5.11
CA VAL A 549 -19.20 9.91 -4.12
C VAL A 549 -17.96 10.81 -4.02
N SER A 550 -17.48 10.99 -2.80
CA SER A 550 -16.29 11.77 -2.45
C SER A 550 -14.97 11.02 -2.69
N PRO A 551 -13.81 11.71 -2.57
CA PRO A 551 -12.52 11.05 -2.76
C PRO A 551 -12.24 9.87 -1.83
N ASN A 552 -12.71 9.92 -0.58
CA ASN A 552 -12.56 8.85 0.40
C ASN A 552 -13.75 7.89 0.46
N GLY A 553 -14.56 7.83 -0.59
CA GLY A 553 -15.62 6.84 -0.76
C GLY A 553 -16.93 7.17 -0.06
N ARG A 554 -17.06 8.34 0.57
CA ARG A 554 -18.33 8.73 1.21
C ARG A 554 -19.42 9.00 0.18
N ARG A 555 -20.58 8.38 0.36
CA ARG A 555 -21.72 8.39 -0.57
C ARG A 555 -22.67 9.51 -0.21
N ALA A 556 -22.42 10.69 -0.76
CA ALA A 556 -23.11 11.92 -0.40
C ALA A 556 -24.58 11.93 -0.87
N ALA A 557 -24.80 11.80 -2.17
CA ALA A 557 -26.12 11.77 -2.78
C ALA A 557 -26.40 10.40 -3.40
N ARG A 558 -27.65 9.91 -3.32
CA ARG A 558 -28.06 8.61 -3.87
C ARG A 558 -29.46 8.69 -4.46
N VAL A 559 -29.61 8.30 -5.72
CA VAL A 559 -30.88 8.09 -6.41
C VAL A 559 -31.05 6.60 -6.70
N ILE A 560 -32.26 6.07 -6.52
CA ILE A 560 -32.56 4.64 -6.61
C ILE A 560 -33.77 4.42 -7.51
N PHE A 561 -33.66 3.52 -8.48
CA PHE A 561 -34.79 2.91 -9.17
C PHE A 561 -35.07 1.58 -8.47
N ALA A 562 -36.04 1.59 -7.56
CA ALA A 562 -36.28 0.49 -6.64
C ALA A 562 -37.18 -0.59 -7.25
N ALA A 563 -37.10 -1.81 -6.70
CA ALA A 563 -37.89 -2.96 -7.13
C ALA A 563 -39.41 -2.78 -6.97
N ASP A 564 -39.87 -1.79 -6.20
CA ASP A 564 -41.28 -1.47 -5.99
C ASP A 564 -41.83 -0.42 -6.98
N GLY A 565 -41.08 -0.11 -8.04
CA GLY A 565 -41.52 0.79 -9.11
C GLY A 565 -41.33 2.28 -8.80
N TRP A 566 -40.66 2.63 -7.70
CA TRP A 566 -40.38 4.01 -7.34
C TRP A 566 -38.95 4.44 -7.70
N ILE A 567 -38.83 5.67 -8.21
CA ILE A 567 -37.60 6.45 -8.13
C ILE A 567 -37.57 7.07 -6.73
N LYS A 568 -36.50 6.82 -5.98
CA LYS A 568 -36.28 7.30 -4.61
C LYS A 568 -34.97 8.05 -4.51
N ALA A 569 -34.81 8.88 -3.49
CA ALA A 569 -33.54 9.50 -3.14
C ALA A 569 -33.34 9.57 -1.62
N PHE A 570 -32.09 9.44 -1.15
CA PHE A 570 -31.77 9.49 0.29
C PHE A 570 -31.70 10.93 0.81
N ASN A 571 -32.56 11.32 1.75
CA ASN A 571 -32.51 12.62 2.42
C ASN A 571 -31.98 12.42 3.84
N GLY A 572 -30.66 12.49 4.02
CA GLY A 572 -30.02 12.01 5.24
C GLY A 572 -30.20 10.50 5.35
N ALA A 573 -30.52 10.00 6.55
CA ALA A 573 -30.61 8.56 6.81
C ALA A 573 -31.87 7.85 6.23
N THR A 574 -32.81 8.59 5.63
CA THR A 574 -34.08 8.03 5.13
C THR A 574 -34.23 8.22 3.62
N SER A 575 -34.97 7.34 2.96
CA SER A 575 -35.32 7.49 1.55
C SER A 575 -36.64 8.24 1.37
N THR A 576 -36.70 9.17 0.42
CA THR A 576 -37.91 9.86 -0.03
C THR A 576 -38.33 9.34 -1.40
N ASN A 577 -39.62 9.02 -1.56
CA ASN A 577 -40.20 8.65 -2.86
C ASN A 577 -40.35 9.90 -3.73
N LEU A 578 -39.79 9.87 -4.94
CA LEU A 578 -39.79 11.01 -5.86
C LEU A 578 -40.92 10.92 -6.90
N GLN A 579 -40.99 9.80 -7.60
CA GLN A 579 -42.06 9.47 -8.56
C GLN A 579 -42.05 7.98 -8.89
N ASN A 580 -43.15 7.45 -9.41
CA ASN A 580 -43.16 6.11 -10.02
C ASN A 580 -42.40 6.11 -11.35
N TYR A 581 -41.84 4.97 -11.72
CA TYR A 581 -41.28 4.73 -13.05
C TYR A 581 -41.92 3.51 -13.73
N SER A 582 -41.94 3.56 -15.05
CA SER A 582 -42.42 2.50 -15.92
C SER A 582 -41.23 1.77 -16.51
N ALA A 583 -41.36 0.45 -16.63
CA ALA A 583 -40.44 -0.34 -17.43
C ALA A 583 -40.36 0.23 -18.86
N ASN A 584 -39.22 0.02 -19.52
CA ASN A 584 -38.99 0.35 -20.91
C ASN A 584 -39.04 1.85 -21.27
N THR A 585 -38.93 2.73 -20.27
CA THR A 585 -38.99 4.18 -20.42
C THR A 585 -37.66 4.83 -20.05
N TRP A 586 -37.18 5.76 -20.87
CA TRP A 586 -36.00 6.57 -20.56
C TRP A 586 -36.33 7.67 -19.57
N TYR A 587 -35.47 7.84 -18.57
CA TYR A 587 -35.52 8.92 -17.59
C TYR A 587 -34.21 9.69 -17.64
N THR A 588 -34.28 11.01 -17.78
CA THR A 588 -33.13 11.89 -17.57
C THR A 588 -33.10 12.30 -16.10
N VAL A 589 -32.03 11.96 -15.40
CA VAL A 589 -31.81 12.32 -14.00
C VAL A 589 -30.70 13.37 -13.94
N VAL A 590 -30.91 14.39 -13.11
CA VAL A 590 -29.90 15.41 -12.79
C VAL A 590 -29.78 15.50 -11.28
N VAL A 591 -28.56 15.32 -10.77
CA VAL A 591 -28.21 15.45 -9.35
C VAL A 591 -27.28 16.65 -9.20
N GLN A 592 -27.74 17.70 -8.52
CA GLN A 592 -26.92 18.88 -8.23
C GLN A 592 -26.50 18.81 -6.77
N ALA A 593 -25.22 18.54 -6.51
CA ALA A 593 -24.72 18.27 -5.17
C ALA A 593 -23.69 19.32 -4.74
N ASN A 594 -23.84 19.85 -3.53
CA ASN A 594 -22.99 20.88 -2.94
C ASN A 594 -22.40 20.38 -1.63
N ALA A 595 -21.09 20.14 -1.64
CA ALA A 595 -20.35 19.64 -0.48
C ALA A 595 -20.21 20.67 0.64
N ALA A 596 -20.18 21.97 0.32
CA ALA A 596 -20.08 23.04 1.31
C ALA A 596 -21.34 23.15 2.18
N THR A 597 -22.52 22.90 1.60
CA THR A 597 -23.79 22.91 2.34
C THR A 597 -24.24 21.52 2.81
N GLY A 598 -23.66 20.45 2.26
CA GLY A 598 -24.10 19.07 2.50
C GLY A 598 -25.50 18.80 1.95
N LYS A 599 -25.87 19.49 0.86
CA LYS A 599 -27.20 19.44 0.24
C LYS A 599 -27.14 19.01 -1.21
N TYR A 600 -28.23 18.43 -1.70
CA TYR A 600 -28.41 18.16 -3.12
C TYR A 600 -29.86 18.23 -3.58
N ASP A 601 -30.00 18.50 -4.87
CA ASP A 601 -31.28 18.50 -5.58
C ASP A 601 -31.33 17.33 -6.57
N VAL A 602 -32.53 16.82 -6.83
CA VAL A 602 -32.76 15.78 -7.85
C VAL A 602 -33.88 16.23 -8.77
N SER A 603 -33.57 16.32 -10.06
CA SER A 603 -34.57 16.53 -11.12
C SER A 603 -34.72 15.26 -11.96
N VAL A 604 -35.96 14.93 -12.32
CA VAL A 604 -36.27 13.84 -13.24
C VAL A 604 -37.08 14.37 -14.41
N ASN A 605 -36.61 14.14 -15.63
CA ASN A 605 -37.16 14.69 -16.88
C ASN A 605 -37.39 16.21 -16.81
N GLY A 606 -36.39 16.93 -16.29
CA GLY A 606 -36.41 18.39 -16.13
C GLY A 606 -37.28 18.92 -14.98
N THR A 607 -38.05 18.06 -14.29
CA THR A 607 -38.86 18.48 -13.13
C THR A 607 -38.10 18.24 -11.84
N LEU A 608 -37.96 19.27 -11.00
CA LEU A 608 -37.40 19.15 -9.66
C LEU A 608 -38.28 18.23 -8.79
N ARG A 609 -37.70 17.14 -8.28
CA ARG A 609 -38.38 16.13 -7.45
C ARG A 609 -37.87 16.10 -6.01
N LEU A 610 -36.62 16.49 -5.78
CA LEU A 610 -36.06 16.71 -4.44
C LEU A 610 -35.38 18.07 -4.42
N ASN A 611 -35.72 18.89 -3.44
CA ASN A 611 -35.12 20.21 -3.22
C ASN A 611 -34.42 20.23 -1.85
N GLN A 612 -33.15 20.60 -1.83
CA GLN A 612 -32.29 20.72 -0.66
C GLN A 612 -32.27 19.48 0.24
N GLY A 613 -32.22 18.29 -0.37
CA GLY A 613 -32.05 17.02 0.34
C GLY A 613 -30.71 16.98 1.08
N ASN A 614 -30.66 16.40 2.28
CA ASN A 614 -29.43 16.23 3.03
C ASN A 614 -28.57 15.12 2.45
N PHE A 615 -27.25 15.32 2.42
CA PHE A 615 -26.31 14.22 2.19
C PHE A 615 -26.53 13.08 3.19
N PHE A 616 -26.40 11.85 2.70
CA PHE A 616 -26.40 10.64 3.54
C PHE A 616 -25.09 10.55 4.35
N GLU A 617 -23.94 10.69 3.69
CA GLU A 617 -22.62 10.80 4.32
C GLU A 617 -22.02 12.18 4.03
N SER A 618 -21.58 12.90 5.07
CA SER A 618 -20.91 14.21 4.90
C SER A 618 -19.60 14.07 4.14
N ALA A 619 -19.39 14.92 3.14
CA ALA A 619 -18.21 14.97 2.29
C ALA A 619 -17.76 16.42 2.09
N SER A 620 -16.45 16.66 2.04
CA SER A 620 -15.85 17.98 1.76
C SER A 620 -15.74 18.30 0.26
N SER A 621 -15.83 17.27 -0.59
CA SER A 621 -15.73 17.34 -2.04
C SER A 621 -16.29 16.07 -2.67
N LEU A 622 -16.54 16.10 -3.98
CA LEU A 622 -17.17 15.02 -4.75
C LEU A 622 -16.31 14.74 -6.00
N GLU A 623 -16.21 13.48 -6.43
CA GLU A 623 -15.36 13.14 -7.60
C GLU A 623 -15.79 11.91 -8.40
N ARG A 624 -16.86 11.20 -8.00
CA ARG A 624 -17.29 9.98 -8.71
C ARG A 624 -18.79 9.87 -8.83
N LEU A 625 -19.24 9.41 -10.00
CA LEU A 625 -20.54 8.78 -10.18
C LEU A 625 -20.35 7.27 -10.06
N VAL A 626 -21.07 6.62 -9.15
CA VAL A 626 -21.09 5.16 -9.01
C VAL A 626 -22.48 4.65 -9.36
N LEU A 627 -22.53 3.75 -10.34
CA LEU A 627 -23.73 3.06 -10.79
C LEU A 627 -23.67 1.62 -10.32
N ARG A 628 -24.70 1.13 -9.62
CA ARG A 628 -24.76 -0.25 -9.12
C ARG A 628 -26.16 -0.86 -9.21
N THR A 629 -26.25 -2.17 -9.39
CA THR A 629 -27.53 -2.91 -9.48
C THR A 629 -28.00 -3.56 -8.18
N GLY A 630 -27.32 -3.26 -7.07
CA GLY A 630 -27.64 -3.80 -5.75
C GLY A 630 -27.33 -2.80 -4.64
N ASP A 631 -27.77 -3.12 -3.43
CA ASP A 631 -27.44 -2.35 -2.24
C ASP A 631 -25.95 -2.45 -1.93
N PHE A 632 -25.34 -1.32 -1.58
CA PHE A 632 -23.94 -1.30 -1.13
C PHE A 632 -23.74 -2.22 0.08
N ARG A 633 -22.74 -3.09 -0.02
CA ARG A 633 -22.40 -4.04 1.04
C ARG A 633 -21.39 -3.45 2.01
N THR A 634 -21.66 -3.63 3.30
CA THR A 634 -20.70 -3.41 4.38
C THR A 634 -20.15 -4.71 4.96
N PHE A 635 -20.91 -5.81 4.83
CA PHE A 635 -20.47 -7.14 5.22
C PHE A 635 -19.55 -7.77 4.16
N PRO A 636 -18.45 -8.44 4.54
CA PRO A 636 -17.97 -8.63 5.91
C PRO A 636 -17.23 -7.41 6.46
N THR A 637 -17.41 -7.16 7.76
CA THR A 637 -16.67 -6.17 8.55
C THR A 637 -15.51 -6.82 9.29
N TYR A 638 -14.67 -6.03 9.98
CA TYR A 638 -13.61 -6.58 10.83
C TYR A 638 -14.11 -7.23 12.11
N ALA A 639 -15.29 -6.83 12.58
CA ALA A 639 -15.93 -7.43 13.74
C ALA A 639 -16.54 -8.81 13.41
N ASP A 640 -16.83 -9.07 12.13
CA ASP A 640 -17.43 -10.33 11.72
C ASP A 640 -16.47 -11.52 11.89
N PRO A 641 -17.01 -12.72 12.19
CA PRO A 641 -16.23 -13.95 12.19
C PRO A 641 -15.37 -14.12 10.95
N SER A 642 -14.22 -14.78 11.10
CA SER A 642 -13.29 -15.00 9.98
C SER A 642 -13.87 -15.86 8.87
N TYR A 643 -14.83 -16.71 9.19
CA TYR A 643 -15.46 -17.66 8.28
C TYR A 643 -16.97 -17.66 8.47
N ILE A 644 -17.71 -17.86 7.39
CA ILE A 644 -19.14 -18.16 7.48
C ILE A 644 -19.35 -19.51 8.16
N SER A 645 -20.48 -19.71 8.82
CA SER A 645 -20.79 -20.94 9.58
C SER A 645 -21.54 -22.00 8.76
N ALA A 646 -22.11 -21.63 7.62
CA ALA A 646 -22.82 -22.50 6.70
C ALA A 646 -22.80 -21.91 5.28
N ASP A 647 -23.12 -22.74 4.28
CA ASP A 647 -23.43 -22.25 2.93
C ASP A 647 -24.61 -21.26 2.99
N LEU A 648 -24.60 -20.24 2.14
CA LEU A 648 -25.74 -19.35 1.97
C LEU A 648 -26.92 -20.09 1.32
N ALA A 649 -28.13 -19.53 1.39
CA ALA A 649 -29.33 -20.18 0.90
C ALA A 649 -29.44 -20.15 -0.64
N ASN A 650 -29.39 -21.32 -1.30
CA ASN A 650 -29.50 -21.45 -2.76
C ASN A 650 -28.43 -20.67 -3.57
N PRO A 651 -27.13 -20.84 -3.28
CA PRO A 651 -26.04 -20.02 -3.84
C PRO A 651 -25.82 -20.21 -5.35
N GLY A 652 -26.33 -21.31 -5.90
CA GLY A 652 -26.28 -21.65 -7.32
C GLY A 652 -27.59 -21.40 -8.06
N THR A 653 -28.54 -20.65 -7.49
CA THR A 653 -29.81 -20.29 -8.14
C THR A 653 -29.83 -18.78 -8.46
N PRO A 654 -29.98 -18.37 -9.73
CA PRO A 654 -30.07 -16.95 -10.08
C PRO A 654 -31.42 -16.35 -9.63
N VAL A 655 -31.43 -15.05 -9.35
CA VAL A 655 -32.67 -14.29 -9.11
C VAL A 655 -33.29 -13.83 -10.43
N THR A 656 -34.50 -13.26 -10.38
CA THR A 656 -35.12 -12.66 -11.56
C THR A 656 -34.21 -11.56 -12.10
N ASN A 657 -33.92 -11.65 -13.40
CA ASN A 657 -32.98 -10.77 -14.06
C ASN A 657 -33.50 -9.32 -14.08
N ALA A 658 -32.60 -8.38 -13.79
CA ALA A 658 -32.85 -6.95 -13.85
C ALA A 658 -31.86 -6.30 -14.82
N ILE A 659 -32.35 -5.47 -15.74
CA ILE A 659 -31.54 -4.83 -16.78
C ILE A 659 -31.79 -3.33 -16.76
N PHE A 660 -30.71 -2.56 -16.77
CA PHE A 660 -30.72 -1.11 -16.84
C PHE A 660 -29.76 -0.66 -17.96
N ALA A 661 -30.26 0.15 -18.89
CA ALA A 661 -29.42 0.85 -19.86
C ALA A 661 -29.15 2.27 -19.36
N VAL A 662 -27.90 2.71 -19.40
CA VAL A 662 -27.45 4.05 -19.00
C VAL A 662 -26.75 4.71 -20.17
N ASP A 663 -27.05 5.99 -20.38
CA ASP A 663 -26.53 6.77 -21.50
C ASP A 663 -26.43 8.27 -21.16
N ASP A 664 -25.83 9.07 -22.03
CA ASP A 664 -25.69 10.53 -21.93
C ASP A 664 -25.24 11.00 -20.53
N VAL A 665 -24.14 10.41 -20.04
CA VAL A 665 -23.56 10.76 -18.75
C VAL A 665 -22.74 12.04 -18.90
N SER A 666 -23.07 13.07 -18.15
CA SER A 666 -22.32 14.31 -18.15
C SER A 666 -22.16 14.89 -16.74
N THR A 667 -21.07 15.64 -16.55
CA THR A 667 -20.87 16.43 -15.34
C THR A 667 -20.58 17.86 -15.70
N ALA A 668 -21.10 18.80 -14.91
CA ALA A 668 -20.73 20.19 -14.99
C ALA A 668 -20.42 20.71 -13.59
N ASP A 669 -19.23 21.27 -13.43
CA ASP A 669 -18.88 22.14 -12.32
C ASP A 669 -18.97 23.58 -12.84
N THR A 670 -19.70 24.42 -12.13
CA THR A 670 -19.92 25.82 -12.51
C THR A 670 -19.35 26.81 -11.49
N VAL A 671 -18.66 26.32 -10.45
CA VAL A 671 -18.11 27.16 -9.39
C VAL A 671 -16.63 27.38 -9.65
N ALA A 672 -16.24 28.63 -9.87
CA ALA A 672 -14.83 28.98 -10.00
C ALA A 672 -14.08 28.87 -8.65
N PRO A 673 -12.78 28.49 -8.67
CA PRO A 673 -12.00 28.39 -7.45
C PRO A 673 -11.80 29.77 -6.81
N THR A 674 -11.73 29.81 -5.49
CA THR A 674 -11.48 31.02 -4.69
C THR A 674 -10.29 30.84 -3.76
N LEU A 675 -9.81 31.93 -3.13
CA LEU A 675 -8.66 31.88 -2.22
C LEU A 675 -9.10 31.59 -0.78
N ALA A 676 -8.99 30.33 -0.36
CA ALA A 676 -9.40 29.87 0.97
C ALA A 676 -8.46 30.37 2.08
N ALA A 677 -7.15 30.36 1.86
CA ALA A 677 -6.17 30.85 2.84
C ALA A 677 -4.85 31.28 2.18
N ALA A 678 -4.16 32.25 2.80
CA ALA A 678 -2.77 32.58 2.50
C ALA A 678 -2.03 32.78 3.83
N VAL A 679 -0.84 32.22 3.98
CA VAL A 679 -0.02 32.36 5.20
C VAL A 679 1.47 32.41 4.86
N SER A 680 2.27 33.10 5.68
CA SER A 680 3.72 32.96 5.63
C SER A 680 4.11 31.52 6.03
N ASN A 681 4.82 30.82 5.15
CA ASN A 681 5.31 29.45 5.36
C ASN A 681 6.72 29.43 5.97
N ALA A 682 7.56 30.36 5.54
CA ALA A 682 8.90 30.58 6.04
C ALA A 682 9.28 32.04 5.77
N ALA A 683 10.47 32.47 6.20
CA ALA A 683 10.95 33.83 6.00
C ALA A 683 10.85 34.32 4.54
N ARG A 684 10.93 33.41 3.55
CA ARG A 684 10.88 33.74 2.11
C ARG A 684 9.88 32.88 1.32
N SER A 685 8.82 32.41 1.98
CA SER A 685 7.86 31.50 1.36
C SER A 685 6.44 31.78 1.84
N ILE A 686 5.47 31.72 0.92
CA ILE A 686 4.04 31.84 1.16
C ILE A 686 3.38 30.51 0.82
N ARG A 687 2.42 30.08 1.64
CA ARG A 687 1.51 28.98 1.32
C ARG A 687 0.14 29.56 1.01
N LEU A 688 -0.33 29.35 -0.22
CA LEU A 688 -1.68 29.71 -0.68
C LEU A 688 -2.51 28.43 -0.79
N THR A 689 -3.74 28.45 -0.30
CA THR A 689 -4.70 27.35 -0.40
C THR A 689 -5.95 27.83 -1.13
N PHE A 690 -6.36 27.11 -2.17
CA PHE A 690 -7.59 27.35 -2.93
C PHE A 690 -8.80 26.65 -2.27
N SER A 691 -10.02 27.07 -2.63
CA SER A 691 -11.26 26.44 -2.15
C SER A 691 -11.45 25.02 -2.68
N GLU A 692 -10.88 24.71 -3.85
CA GLU A 692 -10.91 23.39 -4.46
C GLU A 692 -9.65 23.10 -5.27
N ALA A 693 -9.59 21.90 -5.87
CA ALA A 693 -8.42 21.47 -6.62
C ALA A 693 -8.25 22.32 -7.88
N VAL A 694 -7.03 22.79 -8.12
CA VAL A 694 -6.68 23.64 -9.26
C VAL A 694 -5.75 22.94 -10.22
N GLY A 695 -5.83 23.31 -11.50
CA GLY A 695 -5.06 22.71 -12.59
C GLY A 695 -4.38 23.76 -13.44
N ALA A 696 -4.99 24.08 -14.58
CA ALA A 696 -4.40 24.99 -15.57
C ALA A 696 -4.07 26.36 -14.93
N GLY A 697 -2.85 26.84 -15.17
CA GLY A 697 -2.35 28.12 -14.64
C GLY A 697 -1.84 28.09 -13.19
N ALA A 698 -2.11 27.04 -12.40
CA ALA A 698 -1.72 26.98 -10.98
C ALA A 698 -0.19 26.94 -10.75
N SER A 699 0.56 26.37 -11.70
CA SER A 699 2.03 26.34 -11.67
C SER A 699 2.69 27.42 -12.53
N THR A 700 1.94 28.46 -12.93
CA THR A 700 2.45 29.57 -13.76
C THR A 700 2.75 30.79 -12.90
N LEU A 701 4.02 31.16 -12.74
CA LEU A 701 4.43 32.20 -11.78
C LEU A 701 3.78 33.58 -12.07
N SER A 702 3.60 33.94 -13.34
CA SER A 702 3.01 35.22 -13.75
C SER A 702 1.52 35.38 -13.38
N ASN A 703 0.86 34.30 -12.95
CA ASN A 703 -0.52 34.33 -12.48
C ASN A 703 -0.64 34.84 -11.03
N TYR A 704 0.49 35.04 -10.34
CA TYR A 704 0.56 35.44 -8.95
C TYR A 704 1.31 36.76 -8.82
N ALA A 705 0.78 37.66 -8.00
CA ALA A 705 1.44 38.91 -7.65
C ALA A 705 1.33 39.15 -6.14
N LEU A 706 2.35 39.77 -5.55
CA LEU A 706 2.42 40.07 -4.13
C LEU A 706 2.68 41.56 -3.93
N SER A 707 1.95 42.15 -2.99
CA SER A 707 2.12 43.53 -2.57
C SER A 707 2.12 43.60 -1.03
N PRO A 708 2.90 44.50 -0.39
CA PRO A 708 3.82 45.46 -0.99
C PRO A 708 5.25 44.91 -1.19
N GLY A 709 5.94 45.43 -2.21
CA GLY A 709 7.41 45.52 -2.25
C GLY A 709 8.22 44.24 -2.49
N LEU A 710 7.59 43.07 -2.67
CA LEU A 710 8.29 41.81 -2.94
C LEU A 710 7.76 41.15 -4.22
N SER A 711 8.67 40.77 -5.13
CA SER A 711 8.33 39.91 -6.26
C SER A 711 8.37 38.42 -5.89
N LEU A 712 7.58 37.60 -6.57
CA LEU A 712 7.59 36.15 -6.43
C LEU A 712 8.66 35.53 -7.34
N THR A 713 9.35 34.48 -6.87
CA THR A 713 10.50 33.87 -7.56
C THR A 713 10.25 32.42 -7.97
N SER A 714 9.28 31.75 -7.37
CA SER A 714 8.93 30.36 -7.68
C SER A 714 7.48 30.07 -7.32
N VAL A 715 6.93 29.07 -7.98
CA VAL A 715 5.58 28.55 -7.76
C VAL A 715 5.64 27.02 -7.85
N SER A 716 4.97 26.33 -6.93
CA SER A 716 4.82 24.88 -6.97
C SER A 716 3.46 24.50 -6.42
N LEU A 717 2.64 23.81 -7.22
CA LEU A 717 1.45 23.12 -6.74
C LEU A 717 1.87 21.87 -5.97
N LEU A 718 1.28 21.63 -4.81
CA LEU A 718 1.53 20.43 -3.99
C LEU A 718 0.68 19.25 -4.48
N SER A 719 1.02 18.03 -4.02
CA SER A 719 0.32 16.78 -4.37
C SER A 719 -1.15 16.73 -3.92
N ASP A 720 -1.55 17.63 -3.01
CA ASP A 720 -2.94 17.81 -2.60
C ASP A 720 -3.81 18.48 -3.68
N GLY A 721 -3.20 19.01 -4.74
CA GLY A 721 -3.89 19.69 -5.85
C GLY A 721 -4.56 21.02 -5.49
N ARG A 722 -4.50 21.45 -4.22
CA ARG A 722 -5.19 22.65 -3.70
C ARG A 722 -4.25 23.73 -3.19
N THR A 723 -3.01 23.34 -2.89
CA THR A 723 -2.05 24.22 -2.23
C THR A 723 -0.92 24.60 -3.17
N VAL A 724 -0.67 25.90 -3.30
CA VAL A 724 0.50 26.43 -3.99
C VAL A 724 1.50 27.02 -3.00
N VAL A 725 2.77 26.65 -3.15
CA VAL A 725 3.90 27.26 -2.44
C VAL A 725 4.58 28.26 -3.35
N LEU A 726 4.69 29.50 -2.88
CA LEU A 726 5.31 30.61 -3.59
C LEU A 726 6.61 31.03 -2.89
N GLY A 727 7.68 31.24 -3.66
CA GLY A 727 8.93 31.83 -3.17
C GLY A 727 8.95 33.34 -3.35
N THR A 728 9.62 34.07 -2.45
CA THR A 728 9.76 35.54 -2.52
C THR A 728 11.21 36.01 -2.74
N SER A 729 11.34 37.12 -3.45
CA SER A 729 12.62 37.82 -3.74
C SER A 729 13.30 38.42 -2.49
N GLY A 730 12.56 38.58 -1.40
CA GLY A 730 13.03 39.11 -0.11
C GLY A 730 12.39 38.39 1.07
N THR A 731 12.83 38.72 2.28
CA THR A 731 12.21 38.24 3.52
C THR A 731 10.86 38.93 3.73
N LEU A 732 9.82 38.15 4.04
CA LEU A 732 8.51 38.62 4.47
C LEU A 732 8.65 39.32 5.83
N ALA A 733 8.34 40.62 5.89
CA ALA A 733 8.54 41.42 7.08
C ALA A 733 7.48 41.12 8.15
N ALA A 734 7.92 40.80 9.37
CA ALA A 734 7.07 40.61 10.54
C ALA A 734 6.09 41.79 10.76
N GLY A 735 4.84 41.48 11.09
CA GLY A 735 3.78 42.48 11.30
C GLY A 735 3.29 43.16 10.03
N THR A 736 3.90 42.90 8.87
CA THR A 736 3.46 43.47 7.60
C THR A 736 2.29 42.66 7.03
N ALA A 737 1.24 43.36 6.65
CA ALA A 737 0.13 42.79 5.89
C ALA A 737 0.51 42.75 4.40
N TYR A 738 0.48 41.56 3.83
CA TYR A 738 0.68 41.35 2.40
C TYR A 738 -0.65 40.96 1.73
N THR A 739 -0.85 41.46 0.52
CA THR A 739 -1.95 41.09 -0.37
C THR A 739 -1.40 40.25 -1.50
N LEU A 740 -1.84 38.99 -1.56
CA LEU A 740 -1.59 38.12 -2.70
C LEU A 740 -2.74 38.28 -3.70
N THR A 741 -2.41 38.54 -4.96
CA THR A 741 -3.35 38.63 -6.09
C THR A 741 -3.14 37.46 -7.02
N VAL A 742 -4.23 36.83 -7.46
CA VAL A 742 -4.21 35.64 -8.34
C VAL A 742 -5.13 35.87 -9.53
N ASN A 743 -4.66 35.49 -10.72
CA ASN A 743 -5.38 35.57 -12.00
C ASN A 743 -5.16 34.29 -12.82
N ASN A 744 -6.08 33.97 -13.74
CA ASN A 744 -5.91 32.90 -14.74
C ASN A 744 -5.58 31.50 -14.19
N VAL A 745 -5.90 31.23 -12.92
CA VAL A 745 -5.83 29.89 -12.32
C VAL A 745 -7.21 29.26 -12.44
N ALA A 746 -7.30 28.12 -13.10
CA ALA A 746 -8.56 27.38 -13.23
C ALA A 746 -8.59 26.16 -12.31
N ASP A 747 -9.79 25.76 -11.93
CA ASP A 747 -10.03 24.45 -11.32
C ASP A 747 -9.79 23.31 -12.33
N LEU A 748 -10.03 22.07 -11.91
CA LEU A 748 -9.93 20.90 -12.78
C LEU A 748 -11.09 20.76 -13.78
N ALA A 749 -12.15 21.58 -13.67
CA ALA A 749 -13.26 21.63 -14.62
C ALA A 749 -13.13 22.73 -15.68
N GLY A 750 -12.14 23.63 -15.51
CA GLY A 750 -11.85 24.74 -16.41
C GLY A 750 -12.46 26.08 -15.98
N ASN A 751 -13.14 26.16 -14.82
CA ASN A 751 -13.63 27.43 -14.31
C ASN A 751 -12.45 28.26 -13.81
N THR A 752 -12.26 29.43 -14.39
CA THR A 752 -11.14 30.31 -14.03
C THR A 752 -11.53 31.18 -12.83
N ILE A 753 -10.61 31.30 -11.86
CA ILE A 753 -10.76 32.22 -10.72
C ILE A 753 -11.14 33.62 -11.18
N ALA A 754 -12.01 34.29 -10.43
CA ALA A 754 -12.38 35.68 -10.71
C ALA A 754 -11.13 36.57 -10.82
N ALA A 755 -11.10 37.43 -11.84
CA ALA A 755 -9.97 38.33 -12.07
C ALA A 755 -9.70 39.19 -10.83
N ASN A 756 -8.41 39.40 -10.53
CA ASN A 756 -7.92 40.13 -9.37
C ASN A 756 -8.40 39.56 -8.03
N SER A 757 -8.52 38.23 -7.92
CA SER A 757 -8.82 37.59 -6.64
C SER A 757 -7.69 37.85 -5.65
N GLN A 758 -8.05 38.39 -4.48
CA GLN A 758 -7.08 38.83 -3.47
C GLN A 758 -7.26 38.10 -2.16
N ARG A 759 -6.13 37.80 -1.50
CA ARG A 759 -6.10 37.31 -0.12
C ARG A 759 -5.06 38.05 0.68
N ASN A 760 -5.51 38.62 1.80
CA ASN A 760 -4.63 39.28 2.75
C ASN A 760 -4.11 38.27 3.77
N PHE A 761 -2.86 38.41 4.16
CA PHE A 761 -2.29 37.71 5.29
C PHE A 761 -1.27 38.61 5.99
N THR A 762 -1.14 38.45 7.30
CA THR A 762 -0.14 39.16 8.09
C THR A 762 0.95 38.18 8.47
N VAL A 763 2.20 38.59 8.28
CA VAL A 763 3.34 37.81 8.76
C VAL A 763 3.35 37.93 10.28
N GLY A 764 3.19 36.81 10.98
CA GLY A 764 3.32 36.80 12.44
C GLY A 764 4.68 37.39 12.85
N ALA A 765 4.72 38.12 13.97
CA ALA A 765 5.99 38.58 14.50
C ALA A 765 6.89 37.37 14.74
N GLN A 766 8.03 37.30 14.05
CA GLN A 766 9.06 36.35 14.41
C GLN A 766 9.52 36.76 15.80
N ALA A 767 9.26 35.94 16.82
CA ALA A 767 9.56 36.30 18.20
C ALA A 767 11.04 36.73 18.31
N ALA A 768 11.29 37.94 18.82
CA ALA A 768 12.64 38.36 19.14
C ALA A 768 13.22 37.41 20.21
N VAL A 769 14.54 37.16 20.17
CA VAL A 769 15.19 36.40 21.24
C VAL A 769 14.95 37.14 22.56
N PRO A 770 14.36 36.50 23.59
CA PRO A 770 14.14 37.15 24.87
C PRO A 770 15.47 37.65 25.44
N THR A 771 15.58 38.95 25.71
CA THR A 771 16.79 39.55 26.31
C THR A 771 16.72 39.57 27.84
N THR A 772 15.51 39.56 28.41
CA THR A 772 15.29 39.47 29.85
C THR A 772 15.73 38.10 30.37
N GLY A 773 16.74 38.09 31.25
CA GLY A 773 17.30 36.86 31.81
C GLY A 773 18.30 36.13 30.90
N LEU A 774 18.64 36.68 29.73
CA LEU A 774 19.62 36.13 28.80
C LEU A 774 21.01 36.12 29.45
N ARG A 775 21.58 34.93 29.65
CA ARG A 775 22.89 34.76 30.33
C ARG A 775 24.07 34.74 29.38
N MET A 776 23.87 34.24 28.17
CA MET A 776 24.91 34.14 27.17
C MET A 776 24.26 34.03 25.79
N TRP A 777 24.86 34.67 24.79
CA TRP A 777 24.40 34.63 23.42
C TRP A 777 25.57 34.68 22.46
N VAL A 778 25.85 33.56 21.79
CA VAL A 778 26.94 33.49 20.80
C VAL A 778 26.35 33.17 19.43
N ARG A 779 26.85 33.84 18.39
CA ARG A 779 26.34 33.71 17.01
C ARG A 779 27.49 33.61 16.02
N ALA A 780 27.42 32.69 15.07
CA ALA A 780 28.54 32.44 14.16
C ALA A 780 28.80 33.61 13.19
N ASP A 781 27.86 34.56 13.07
CA ASP A 781 27.96 35.74 12.21
C ASP A 781 28.47 37.00 12.91
N THR A 782 28.69 36.97 14.23
CA THR A 782 29.20 38.14 14.98
C THR A 782 30.08 37.71 16.16
N GLY A 783 31.02 38.56 16.56
CA GLY A 783 31.87 38.32 17.74
C GLY A 783 32.94 37.24 17.57
N ILE A 784 33.19 36.72 16.37
CA ILE A 784 34.21 35.69 16.12
C ILE A 784 35.60 36.33 15.96
N THR A 785 36.56 35.84 16.74
CA THR A 785 38.01 36.07 16.53
C THR A 785 38.62 34.80 15.95
N LYS A 786 39.29 34.92 14.80
CA LYS A 786 39.87 33.78 14.06
C LYS A 786 41.22 34.13 13.44
N ASP A 787 42.01 33.11 13.12
CA ASP A 787 43.26 33.27 12.38
C ASP A 787 43.05 33.35 10.85
N ALA A 788 44.15 33.46 10.10
CA ALA A 788 44.13 33.56 8.64
C ALA A 788 43.60 32.29 7.93
N ASN A 789 43.51 31.16 8.63
CA ASN A 789 42.99 29.87 8.12
C ASN A 789 41.56 29.58 8.61
N ASP A 790 40.90 30.59 9.20
CA ASP A 790 39.57 30.58 9.81
C ASP A 790 39.42 29.77 11.11
N PHE A 791 40.52 29.39 11.78
CA PHE A 791 40.42 28.75 13.09
C PHE A 791 40.06 29.78 14.16
N VAL A 792 38.98 29.53 14.89
CA VAL A 792 38.34 30.44 15.84
C VAL A 792 39.00 30.31 17.21
N SER A 793 39.67 31.38 17.66
CA SER A 793 40.31 31.44 18.98
C SER A 793 39.42 32.06 20.05
N ALA A 794 38.41 32.86 19.67
CA ALA A 794 37.44 33.41 20.61
C ALA A 794 36.07 33.68 19.95
N TRP A 795 35.01 33.61 20.77
CA TRP A 795 33.64 33.88 20.38
C TRP A 795 32.97 34.78 21.44
N ALA A 796 32.82 36.05 21.10
CA ALA A 796 32.34 37.08 22.00
C ALA A 796 30.83 36.94 22.28
N ASP A 797 30.49 37.05 23.56
CA ASP A 797 29.13 37.03 24.06
C ASP A 797 28.37 38.32 23.68
N GLN A 798 27.20 38.14 23.10
CA GLN A 798 26.30 39.18 22.62
C GLN A 798 25.19 39.49 23.64
N SER A 799 25.14 38.80 24.78
CA SER A 799 24.17 39.08 25.86
C SER A 799 24.44 40.40 26.59
N GLY A 800 25.65 40.94 26.46
CA GLY A 800 26.12 42.11 27.22
C GLY A 800 26.75 41.77 28.57
N LEU A 801 26.81 40.49 28.94
CA LEU A 801 27.36 40.03 30.23
C LEU A 801 28.83 39.57 30.15
N GLY A 802 29.44 39.59 28.96
CA GLY A 802 30.86 39.29 28.78
C GLY A 802 31.24 37.82 28.98
N ASN A 803 30.29 36.88 28.82
CA ASN A 803 30.53 35.44 28.92
C ASN A 803 31.21 34.87 27.66
N ASN A 804 32.31 35.49 27.23
CA ASN A 804 33.03 35.14 26.01
C ASN A 804 33.59 33.72 26.08
N LEU A 805 33.51 32.99 24.97
CA LEU A 805 34.22 31.72 24.82
C LEU A 805 35.59 31.95 24.19
N ALA A 806 36.58 31.16 24.58
CA ALA A 806 37.91 31.19 24.02
C ALA A 806 38.54 29.79 24.00
N ASN A 807 39.59 29.63 23.21
CA ASN A 807 40.48 28.47 23.25
C ASN A 807 41.93 28.94 23.16
N GLY A 808 42.65 28.83 24.28
CA GLY A 808 44.06 29.18 24.41
C GLY A 808 45.03 28.08 23.95
N GLY A 809 44.53 26.91 23.53
CA GLY A 809 45.32 25.77 23.07
C GLY A 809 45.89 25.93 21.66
N ALA A 810 46.51 24.86 21.16
CA ALA A 810 47.08 24.80 19.81
C ALA A 810 46.01 25.03 18.74
N THR A 811 46.40 25.56 17.58
CA THR A 811 45.47 25.88 16.49
C THR A 811 44.61 24.68 16.04
N THR A 812 45.14 23.46 16.12
CA THR A 812 44.42 22.22 15.79
C THR A 812 43.29 21.86 16.75
N ALA A 813 43.21 22.50 17.91
CA ALA A 813 42.15 22.32 18.90
C ALA A 813 41.05 23.38 18.79
N ARG A 814 41.12 24.28 17.79
CA ARG A 814 40.18 25.39 17.60
C ARG A 814 39.18 25.05 16.50
N PRO A 815 37.89 25.36 16.67
CA PRO A 815 36.90 25.11 15.62
C PRO A 815 37.06 26.06 14.45
N LYS A 816 36.53 25.71 13.28
CA LYS A 816 36.70 26.52 12.06
C LYS A 816 35.44 27.31 11.73
N LEU A 817 35.57 28.60 11.44
CA LEU A 817 34.47 29.39 10.90
C LEU A 817 34.28 29.05 9.42
N VAL A 818 33.08 28.67 9.03
CA VAL A 818 32.74 28.33 7.65
C VAL A 818 31.72 29.31 7.14
N ALA A 819 32.14 30.18 6.23
CA ALA A 819 31.26 31.14 5.59
C ALA A 819 30.17 30.43 4.77
N SER A 820 28.96 30.99 4.79
CA SER A 820 27.83 30.58 3.94
C SER A 820 27.45 29.10 3.96
N ALA A 821 27.80 28.36 5.01
CA ALA A 821 27.55 26.93 5.10
C ALA A 821 26.11 26.55 5.44
N LEU A 822 25.27 27.48 5.89
CA LEU A 822 23.84 27.24 6.15
C LEU A 822 22.95 28.36 5.57
N ASN A 823 22.26 28.10 4.46
CA ASN A 823 21.39 29.08 3.78
C ASN A 823 22.08 30.45 3.57
N GLY A 824 23.37 30.43 3.19
CA GLY A 824 24.18 31.63 3.01
C GLY A 824 24.74 32.25 4.30
N ARG A 825 24.38 31.73 5.48
CA ARG A 825 24.88 32.18 6.80
C ARG A 825 26.11 31.39 7.25
N PRO A 826 27.02 32.00 8.04
CA PRO A 826 28.20 31.33 8.58
C PRO A 826 27.84 30.36 9.72
N VAL A 827 28.69 29.35 9.94
CA VAL A 827 28.63 28.42 11.07
C VAL A 827 30.02 28.20 11.64
N VAL A 828 30.11 28.04 12.96
CA VAL A 828 31.33 27.55 13.63
C VAL A 828 31.26 26.03 13.60
N ARG A 829 32.19 25.40 12.88
CA ARG A 829 32.25 23.95 12.70
C ARG A 829 33.23 23.35 13.70
N PHE A 830 32.70 22.47 14.54
CA PHE A 830 33.45 21.62 15.43
C PHE A 830 33.73 20.27 14.75
N ASP A 831 34.96 19.79 14.83
CA ASP A 831 35.39 18.47 14.34
C ASP A 831 35.38 17.38 15.42
N GLY A 832 35.19 17.78 16.68
CA GLY A 832 35.05 16.89 17.83
C GLY A 832 36.35 16.61 18.58
N SER A 833 37.47 17.19 18.13
CA SER A 833 38.70 17.34 18.91
C SER A 833 38.95 18.79 19.34
N ASP A 834 38.06 19.68 18.92
CA ASP A 834 38.07 21.11 19.17
C ASP A 834 37.02 21.53 20.20
N TRP A 835 37.28 22.66 20.87
CA TRP A 835 36.37 23.21 21.86
C TRP A 835 36.51 24.73 21.95
N LEU A 836 35.50 25.34 22.54
CA LEU A 836 35.51 26.73 22.98
C LEU A 836 34.87 26.76 24.36
N GLU A 837 35.54 27.36 25.33
CA GLU A 837 35.10 27.35 26.72
C GLU A 837 35.20 28.75 27.32
N ARG A 838 34.48 28.96 28.43
CA ARG A 838 34.56 30.22 29.16
C ARG A 838 35.68 30.14 30.19
N ALA A 839 36.48 31.20 30.31
CA ALA A 839 37.62 31.25 31.23
C ALA A 839 37.23 31.22 32.73
N THR A 840 35.97 31.46 33.09
CA THR A 840 35.46 31.44 34.47
C THR A 840 34.37 30.37 34.63
N SER A 841 34.36 29.70 35.78
CA SER A 841 33.32 28.72 36.16
C SER A 841 32.01 29.41 36.61
N GLY A 842 30.86 28.73 36.51
CA GLY A 842 29.59 29.19 37.12
C GLY A 842 28.61 30.03 36.26
N LEU A 843 28.31 29.64 35.01
CA LEU A 843 27.22 30.26 34.21
C LEU A 843 25.84 29.87 34.76
N VAL A 844 25.81 28.87 35.65
CA VAL A 844 24.61 28.12 36.05
C VAL A 844 23.90 28.79 37.22
N ALA A 845 22.69 29.29 36.96
CA ALA A 845 21.68 29.52 38.00
C ALA A 845 20.87 28.23 38.23
N ASP A 846 20.19 28.09 39.37
CA ASP A 846 19.34 26.93 39.69
C ASP A 846 18.16 26.73 38.71
N ARG A 847 17.91 27.69 37.81
CA ARG A 847 16.99 27.58 36.68
C ARG A 847 17.57 28.24 35.44
N MET A 848 17.61 27.53 34.31
CA MET A 848 18.06 28.08 33.02
C MET A 848 17.25 27.54 31.84
N THR A 849 17.20 28.30 30.74
CA THR A 849 16.69 27.83 29.46
C THR A 849 17.81 27.90 28.44
N VAL A 850 18.06 26.80 27.74
CA VAL A 850 19.06 26.71 26.67
C VAL A 850 18.35 26.59 25.33
N PHE A 851 18.73 27.42 24.37
CA PHE A 851 18.31 27.30 22.98
C PHE A 851 19.54 27.15 22.08
N ALA A 852 19.63 26.05 21.32
CA ALA A 852 20.75 25.77 20.44
C ALA A 852 20.26 25.31 19.07
N VAL A 853 20.84 25.87 18.00
CA VAL A 853 20.60 25.42 16.62
C VAL A 853 21.90 24.90 16.05
N PHE A 854 21.92 23.63 15.70
CA PHE A 854 23.13 22.98 15.20
C PHE A 854 22.77 21.91 14.16
N LYS A 855 23.76 21.56 13.35
CA LYS A 855 23.67 20.45 12.42
C LYS A 855 24.45 19.30 13.00
N VAL A 856 23.78 18.19 13.24
CA VAL A 856 24.42 16.99 13.78
C VAL A 856 25.08 16.20 12.67
N LYS A 857 26.29 15.74 12.94
CA LYS A 857 26.99 14.72 12.15
C LYS A 857 27.34 13.62 13.13
N ARG A 858 26.96 12.38 12.81
CA ARG A 858 27.13 11.25 13.72
C ARG A 858 28.60 11.13 14.16
N PRO A 859 28.91 11.39 15.45
CA PRO A 859 30.28 11.36 15.93
C PRO A 859 30.70 9.91 16.20
N ALA A 860 32.01 9.66 16.17
CA ALA A 860 32.54 8.32 16.38
C ALA A 860 32.56 7.87 17.85
N SER A 861 32.52 8.85 18.74
CA SER A 861 32.36 8.69 20.17
C SER A 861 31.35 9.73 20.64
N SER A 862 30.82 9.56 21.85
CA SER A 862 30.01 10.61 22.48
C SER A 862 30.79 11.93 22.50
N GLN A 863 30.15 12.99 22.02
CA GLN A 863 30.71 14.34 21.99
C GLN A 863 29.72 15.31 22.62
N PHE A 864 30.24 16.25 23.41
CA PHE A 864 29.43 17.34 23.92
C PHE A 864 29.07 18.27 22.76
N VAL A 865 27.77 18.51 22.59
CA VAL A 865 27.28 19.65 21.81
C VAL A 865 27.46 20.92 22.63
N PHE A 866 27.14 20.85 23.92
CA PHE A 866 27.53 21.82 24.94
C PHE A 866 27.52 21.16 26.32
N ASP A 867 28.29 21.74 27.24
CA ASP A 867 28.26 21.41 28.66
C ASP A 867 28.30 22.69 29.50
N THR A 868 27.69 22.63 30.69
CA THR A 868 27.64 23.73 31.66
C THR A 868 28.32 23.38 32.99
N ALA A 869 29.10 22.29 33.02
CA ALA A 869 29.85 21.87 34.21
C ALA A 869 30.85 22.92 34.71
N THR A 870 31.18 22.82 36.00
CA THR A 870 32.30 23.50 36.65
C THR A 870 33.38 22.47 36.94
N ASP A 871 34.64 22.80 36.64
CA ASP A 871 35.79 21.88 36.73
C ASP A 871 35.75 21.00 37.99
N GLY A 872 35.60 19.69 37.78
CA GLY A 872 35.62 18.66 38.83
C GLY A 872 34.29 18.35 39.52
N ALA A 873 33.16 18.95 39.10
CA ALA A 873 31.82 18.60 39.59
C ALA A 873 30.96 17.94 38.49
N THR A 874 29.99 17.10 38.88
CA THR A 874 29.01 16.47 37.99
C THR A 874 28.32 17.51 37.11
N SER A 875 28.28 17.29 35.79
CA SER A 875 27.65 18.21 34.85
C SER A 875 26.19 18.51 35.24
N ARG A 876 25.83 19.80 35.26
CA ARG A 876 24.49 20.26 35.66
C ARG A 876 23.48 20.26 34.52
N HIS A 877 23.90 20.59 33.30
CA HIS A 877 23.08 20.46 32.09
C HIS A 877 23.99 20.25 30.87
N SER A 878 23.94 19.05 30.27
CA SER A 878 24.73 18.70 29.09
C SER A 878 23.85 18.14 27.99
N LEU A 879 24.20 18.49 26.75
CA LEU A 879 23.67 17.84 25.56
C LEU A 879 24.81 17.08 24.88
N ILE A 880 24.70 15.77 24.89
CA ILE A 880 25.71 14.86 24.34
C ILE A 880 25.13 14.21 23.09
N GLN A 881 25.82 14.35 21.97
CA GLN A 881 25.53 13.55 20.78
C GLN A 881 26.37 12.28 20.81
N ASP A 882 25.73 11.15 20.55
CA ASP A 882 26.41 9.91 20.18
C ASP A 882 26.00 9.47 18.77
N ALA A 883 26.42 8.28 18.36
CA ALA A 883 26.22 7.75 17.02
C ALA A 883 24.75 7.76 16.55
N ASN A 884 23.79 7.66 17.47
CA ASN A 884 22.39 7.45 17.13
C ASN A 884 21.47 8.48 17.78
N SER A 885 21.91 9.08 18.88
CA SER A 885 21.02 9.85 19.74
C SER A 885 21.64 11.12 20.30
N LEU A 886 20.77 12.09 20.55
CA LEU A 886 21.04 13.19 21.46
C LEU A 886 20.56 12.82 22.85
N LYS A 887 21.45 12.95 23.82
CA LYS A 887 21.24 12.61 25.22
C LYS A 887 21.33 13.85 26.08
N ILE A 888 20.36 13.99 26.98
CA ILE A 888 20.29 15.11 27.92
C ILE A 888 20.65 14.58 29.30
N PHE A 889 21.61 15.24 29.94
CA PHE A 889 22.03 14.96 31.32
C PHE A 889 21.79 16.19 32.18
N ILE A 890 21.21 15.98 33.38
CA ILE A 890 20.98 17.03 34.38
C ILE A 890 21.45 16.55 35.75
N ASP A 891 22.17 17.43 36.47
CA ASP A 891 22.63 17.25 37.86
C ASP A 891 23.20 15.85 38.20
N GLY A 892 24.08 15.34 37.34
CA GLY A 892 24.76 14.06 37.57
C GLY A 892 23.88 12.80 37.57
N SER A 893 22.61 12.90 37.15
CA SER A 893 21.71 11.74 37.01
C SER A 893 21.96 10.96 35.70
N ASP A 894 21.60 9.67 35.71
CA ASP A 894 21.55 8.85 34.50
C ASP A 894 20.61 9.48 33.46
N GLN A 895 21.00 9.37 32.19
CA GLN A 895 20.32 9.88 31.00
C GLN A 895 18.80 10.05 31.18
N ILE A 896 18.34 11.29 31.33
CA ILE A 896 16.92 11.55 31.61
C ILE A 896 16.08 11.36 30.33
N GLN A 897 16.64 11.69 29.15
CA GLN A 897 15.99 11.52 27.84
C GLN A 897 17.00 11.17 26.72
N SER A 898 16.54 10.40 25.73
CA SER A 898 17.25 10.02 24.49
C SER A 898 16.40 10.38 23.29
N PHE A 899 17.02 10.88 22.21
CA PHE A 899 16.31 11.13 20.96
C PHE A 899 17.14 10.70 19.77
N ASP A 900 16.55 9.89 18.89
CA ASP A 900 17.21 9.52 17.65
C ASP A 900 17.26 10.70 16.68
N TYR A 901 18.34 10.78 15.91
CA TYR A 901 18.48 11.78 14.85
C TYR A 901 19.08 11.19 13.55
N GLU A 902 18.76 11.80 12.42
CA GLU A 902 19.32 11.48 11.12
C GLU A 902 20.66 12.18 10.90
N ASN A 903 21.60 11.52 10.21
CA ASN A 903 22.88 12.14 9.91
C ASN A 903 22.67 13.40 9.03
N ASN A 904 23.38 14.49 9.33
CA ASN A 904 23.18 15.81 8.72
C ASN A 904 21.83 16.49 9.03
N GLN A 905 21.06 15.99 9.99
CA GLN A 905 19.84 16.64 10.44
C GLN A 905 20.14 18.00 11.09
N PHE A 906 19.25 18.96 10.87
CA PHE A 906 19.23 20.20 11.62
C PHE A 906 18.39 20.04 12.87
N ILE A 907 18.92 20.49 13.99
CA ILE A 907 18.28 20.35 15.28
C ILE A 907 18.18 21.72 15.92
N ALA A 908 16.95 22.12 16.23
CA ALA A 908 16.66 23.19 17.17
C ALA A 908 16.38 22.53 18.53
N TYR A 909 17.32 22.70 19.45
CA TYR A 909 17.19 22.26 20.82
C TYR A 909 16.67 23.41 21.69
N THR A 910 15.64 23.13 22.47
CA THR A 910 15.24 23.96 23.62
C THR A 910 15.16 23.06 24.84
N GLY A 911 15.73 23.48 25.96
CA GLY A 911 15.70 22.74 27.22
C GLY A 911 15.60 23.68 28.41
N ILE A 912 14.89 23.25 29.46
CA ILE A 912 14.76 23.99 30.72
C ILE A 912 15.39 23.14 31.82
N LEU A 913 16.23 23.76 32.65
CA LEU A 913 16.68 23.26 33.93
C LEU A 913 15.80 23.90 35.01
N ASP A 914 15.14 23.09 35.84
CA ASP A 914 14.42 23.53 37.03
C ASP A 914 14.63 22.58 38.22
N SER A 915 14.16 22.99 39.41
CA SER A 915 14.33 22.25 40.66
C SER A 915 13.62 20.88 40.73
N LEU A 916 12.97 20.44 39.63
CA LEU A 916 12.25 19.16 39.52
C LEU A 916 12.90 18.20 38.50
N ASN A 917 14.08 18.52 37.95
CA ASN A 917 14.80 17.69 36.97
C ASN A 917 13.96 17.34 35.72
N SER A 918 13.03 18.20 35.32
CA SER A 918 12.11 17.91 34.20
C SER A 918 12.51 18.65 32.91
N ALA A 919 12.79 17.91 31.83
CA ALA A 919 13.02 18.47 30.50
C ALA A 919 11.73 18.37 29.66
N SER A 920 11.26 19.50 29.12
CA SER A 920 10.21 19.55 28.10
C SER A 920 10.78 20.11 26.79
N TRP A 921 10.38 19.53 25.66
CA TRP A 921 10.94 19.81 24.33
C TRP A 921 9.85 19.98 23.26
N VAL A 922 10.18 20.66 22.16
CA VAL A 922 9.37 20.82 20.94
C VAL A 922 10.21 20.46 19.69
N ASN A 923 9.77 19.45 18.91
CA ASN A 923 10.35 19.09 17.60
C ASN A 923 9.86 20.02 16.49
N SER A 924 10.71 20.25 15.49
CA SER A 924 10.28 20.45 14.11
C SER A 924 11.13 19.62 13.13
N GLY A 925 10.68 18.39 12.86
CA GLY A 925 11.05 17.63 11.66
C GLY A 925 10.21 18.12 10.47
N ASN A 926 10.76 18.04 9.26
CA ASN A 926 10.15 18.55 8.02
C ASN A 926 8.71 18.06 7.81
N GLY A 927 7.75 18.96 8.02
CA GLY A 927 6.32 18.71 7.80
C GLY A 927 5.40 19.28 8.90
N ARG A 928 5.46 20.60 9.13
CA ARG A 928 4.46 21.44 9.84
C ARG A 928 3.59 20.72 10.90
N ARG A 929 4.07 20.69 12.14
CA ARG A 929 3.23 20.95 13.32
C ARG A 929 3.93 22.04 14.14
N GLU A 930 3.48 23.28 13.99
CA GLU A 930 3.83 24.35 14.91
C GLU A 930 2.61 24.63 15.79
N ALA A 931 2.74 24.37 17.08
CA ALA A 931 1.89 24.99 18.09
C ALA A 931 2.47 26.38 18.40
N LEU A 932 1.66 27.42 18.20
CA LEU A 932 1.93 28.74 18.76
C LEU A 932 1.86 28.65 20.29
N TRP A 933 2.90 29.11 20.99
CA TRP A 933 2.78 29.54 22.38
C TRP A 933 1.99 30.85 22.41
N GLY A 934 0.77 30.81 22.94
CA GLY A 934 0.06 31.96 23.48
C GLY A 934 -0.17 31.72 24.96
N GLN A 935 0.57 32.42 25.82
CA GLN A 935 0.18 32.55 27.22
C GLN A 935 -1.00 33.53 27.31
N GLY A 936 -2.10 33.05 27.86
CA GLY A 936 -3.22 33.82 28.39
C GLY A 936 -3.87 33.00 29.51
N PRO A 937 -4.28 33.61 30.63
CA PRO A 937 -4.52 32.92 31.89
C PRO A 937 -5.77 32.04 31.82
N GLN A 938 -5.69 30.85 32.42
CA GLN A 938 -6.83 30.01 32.76
C GLN A 938 -7.68 30.69 33.85
N PRO A 939 -9.00 30.86 33.65
CA PRO A 939 -9.94 30.78 34.74
C PRO A 939 -10.56 29.37 34.77
N THR A 940 -10.51 28.81 35.96
CA THR A 940 -11.20 27.62 36.45
C THR A 940 -12.69 27.57 36.08
N SER A 941 -13.15 26.44 35.53
CA SER A 941 -14.30 25.65 36.00
C SER A 941 -14.44 24.36 35.20
#